data_AF-A0A1A2RYC7-F1
#
_entry.id   AF-A0A1A2RYC7-F1
#
_cell.length_a   1.000
_cell.length_b   1.000
_cell.length_c   1.000
_cell.angle_alpha   90.00
_cell.angle_beta   90.00
_cell.angle_gamma   90.00
#
_symmetry.space_group_name_H-M   'P 1'
#
loop_
_entity.id
_entity.type
_entity.pdbx_description
1 polymer ?
#
loop_
_entity_poly.entity_id
_entity_poly.type
_entity_poly.pdbx_seq_one_letter_code
_entity_poly.pdbx_strand_id
1 'polypeptide(L)'
;MVLHAQSEDQPADAMPEDAFQATSAASLSSSIDLRTPGPLAPSAALRNPFPPIADYAFLSDWETTCLISPAGSVEWLCVPRPDSPSVFGAILDRSAGHFRLGPYGVSVPSARRYLPGSLIMETTWQTHTGWLIVRDALVMGPWHDLERRSRTHRRTPMDWDAEHILLRTVRCVSGTVELMMSCEPAFDYHRVGAAWEYSANAYGEAVARATKEPDAHPTLRLTSNLRIGLEGREARARTRMKEGDDVFVALSWTKHPAPQTYQEAADKMWQTTECWRQWINIGNFPDHPWRAYLQRSALTLKGLTYSPTGALLAASTTSLPETPQGERNWDYRYAWVRDSTFALWGLYTLGLDREADDFFAFIADVSGANHNERHPLQVMYGVGGERSLVEEELHHLSGYDHARPVRIGNGAYDQVQHDIWGSILDSFYLHAKSREQVPETLWPVLKKQVEEAIKHWREPDRGIWEVRGEPQHFTSSKVMCWVALDRGAKLADRQGEKSYAQQWRAIAEEIKNDILQHGVDSRGVFTQRYGSDALDASLLLVVLTRFLPPDDPRVRNTVVAIADELTQEGLVLRYRVEETDDGLSGEEGTFTICSFWLVSALVEIGEVRRAKRLCERLLSYASPLHLYAEEIEPRTGRQLGNFPQAFTHLALINAVVHVIRAEEEADGSGMFQPANAPM
;
A
#
# COMPACT_ATOMS: atom_id res chain seq x y z
N MET A 1 11.08 67.90 3.60
CA MET A 1 11.44 67.63 5.01
C MET A 1 12.46 66.50 4.98
N VAL A 2 13.79 66.72 5.13
CA VAL A 2 14.52 67.40 6.25
C VAL A 2 14.35 66.52 7.51
N LEU A 3 15.34 65.78 8.02
CA LEU A 3 16.82 65.91 7.93
C LEU A 3 17.61 64.58 7.90
N HIS A 4 18.84 64.66 7.35
CA HIS A 4 19.97 63.74 7.56
C HIS A 4 20.69 64.03 8.90
N ALA A 5 21.45 63.05 9.42
CA ALA A 5 22.77 63.26 10.02
C ALA A 5 23.62 61.97 10.11
N GLN A 6 24.66 61.86 9.27
CA GLN A 6 26.00 61.47 9.72
C GLN A 6 26.67 62.79 10.22
N SER A 7 27.82 62.86 10.90
CA SER A 7 28.93 61.94 11.20
C SER A 7 29.48 62.26 12.62
N GLU A 8 30.71 62.04 13.11
CA GLU A 8 32.01 61.50 12.62
C GLU A 8 32.84 61.05 13.87
N ASP A 9 33.74 60.06 13.75
CA ASP A 9 35.20 60.22 14.02
C ASP A 9 35.97 58.88 13.94
N GLN A 10 37.11 58.92 13.24
CA GLN A 10 38.17 57.91 13.12
C GLN A 10 39.42 58.40 13.91
N PRO A 11 40.66 57.81 13.89
CA PRO A 11 41.19 56.68 13.09
C PRO A 11 42.15 55.68 13.80
N ALA A 12 42.58 54.67 13.03
CA ALA A 12 43.91 53.98 13.07
C ALA A 12 44.30 53.17 14.35
N ASP A 13 45.19 52.18 14.33
CA ASP A 13 46.12 51.74 13.27
C ASP A 13 46.54 50.24 13.42
N ALA A 14 47.20 49.71 12.38
CA ALA A 14 48.19 48.62 12.36
C ALA A 14 47.87 47.19 12.89
N MET A 15 47.89 46.23 11.95
CA MET A 15 48.39 44.85 12.16
C MET A 15 49.93 44.86 12.38
N PRO A 16 50.51 43.77 12.91
CA PRO A 16 51.39 42.97 12.03
C PRO A 16 51.30 41.44 12.21
N GLU A 17 51.98 40.74 11.30
CA GLU A 17 51.98 39.29 11.07
C GLU A 17 53.01 38.49 11.92
N ASP A 18 52.94 37.16 11.76
CA ASP A 18 53.99 36.13 11.91
C ASP A 18 54.67 35.83 13.27
N ALA A 19 54.58 34.57 13.71
CA ALA A 19 55.64 33.56 13.43
C ALA A 19 55.34 32.14 13.97
N PHE A 20 55.95 31.13 13.33
CA PHE A 20 55.85 29.69 13.64
C PHE A 20 56.63 29.23 14.89
N GLN A 21 56.11 28.20 15.59
CA GLN A 21 56.78 26.95 16.08
C GLN A 21 55.93 26.30 17.21
N ALA A 22 55.91 25.01 17.53
CA ALA A 22 56.18 23.70 16.90
C ALA A 22 56.21 22.65 18.04
N THR A 23 55.61 21.45 17.86
CA THR A 23 55.66 20.27 18.78
C THR A 23 54.96 20.44 20.16
N SER A 24 54.51 19.40 20.88
CA SER A 24 54.75 17.95 20.80
C SER A 24 53.53 17.10 21.21
N ALA A 25 53.43 15.85 20.71
CA ALA A 25 52.46 14.85 21.19
C ALA A 25 52.90 14.18 22.51
N ALA A 26 51.96 13.87 23.41
CA ALA A 26 52.21 13.01 24.58
C ALA A 26 50.95 12.25 25.07
N SER A 27 51.00 10.92 24.94
CA SER A 27 50.38 9.88 25.79
C SER A 27 48.97 10.09 26.40
N LEU A 28 47.99 9.37 25.86
CA LEU A 28 46.82 8.90 26.61
C LEU A 28 47.23 7.77 27.58
N SER A 29 47.16 8.00 28.89
CA SER A 29 47.15 6.92 29.89
C SER A 29 46.51 7.33 31.22
N SER A 30 45.24 6.97 31.41
CA SER A 30 44.68 6.73 32.75
C SER A 30 43.47 5.79 32.68
N SER A 31 43.60 4.70 33.43
CA SER A 31 42.63 3.64 33.66
C SER A 31 41.19 4.08 33.95
N ILE A 32 40.21 3.46 33.29
CA ILE A 32 38.80 3.50 33.70
C ILE A 32 38.61 2.58 34.91
N ASP A 33 38.17 3.13 36.04
CA ASP A 33 37.82 2.36 37.24
C ASP A 33 36.36 1.87 37.16
N LEU A 34 36.19 0.54 37.20
CA LEU A 34 34.92 -0.16 36.90
C LEU A 34 34.03 -0.39 38.14
N ARG A 35 34.19 0.37 39.22
CA ARG A 35 33.60 0.03 40.54
C ARG A 35 32.54 0.98 41.11
N THR A 36 31.99 1.90 40.32
CA THR A 36 30.85 2.73 40.75
C THR A 36 29.73 2.73 39.71
N PRO A 37 28.53 2.21 40.00
CA PRO A 37 27.36 2.44 39.16
C PRO A 37 26.93 3.89 39.32
N GLY A 38 27.31 4.73 38.35
CA GLY A 38 26.73 6.08 38.25
C GLY A 38 25.22 5.96 38.03
N PRO A 39 24.38 6.78 38.69
CA PRO A 39 22.94 6.72 38.50
C PRO A 39 22.62 7.10 37.04
N LEU A 40 22.22 6.10 36.25
CA LEU A 40 21.60 6.31 34.96
C LEU A 40 20.30 7.08 35.20
N ALA A 41 20.34 8.40 34.98
CA ALA A 41 19.14 9.20 34.86
C ALA A 41 18.29 8.55 33.76
N PRO A 42 17.01 8.22 34.02
CA PRO A 42 16.16 7.64 33.00
C PRO A 42 16.01 8.68 31.89
N SER A 43 16.64 8.41 30.74
CA SER A 43 16.33 9.13 29.51
C SER A 43 14.86 8.88 29.22
N ALA A 44 14.02 9.87 29.55
CA ALA A 44 12.62 9.90 29.22
C ALA A 44 12.49 10.20 27.73
N ALA A 45 12.92 9.23 26.91
CA ALA A 45 12.45 9.12 25.54
C ALA A 45 10.92 9.10 25.62
N LEU A 46 10.29 10.16 25.12
CA LEU A 46 8.85 10.22 24.94
C LEU A 46 8.47 9.01 24.09
N ARG A 47 7.83 8.02 24.73
CA ARG A 47 7.34 6.85 24.00
C ARG A 47 6.32 7.36 23.00
N ASN A 48 6.61 7.21 21.71
CA ASN A 48 5.63 7.46 20.66
C ASN A 48 4.32 6.75 21.06
N PRO A 49 3.18 7.47 21.18
CA PRO A 49 1.92 6.89 21.63
C PRO A 49 1.26 6.01 20.56
N PHE A 50 1.77 6.02 19.34
CA PHE A 50 1.36 5.17 18.22
C PHE A 50 2.28 3.94 18.10
N PRO A 51 1.72 2.74 17.87
CA PRO A 51 2.47 1.59 17.37
C PRO A 51 3.19 1.91 16.05
N PRO A 52 4.37 1.29 15.77
CA PRO A 52 4.98 1.33 14.44
C PRO A 52 4.02 0.90 13.33
N ILE A 53 4.08 1.54 12.16
CA ILE A 53 3.18 1.24 11.02
C ILE A 53 3.25 -0.24 10.61
N ALA A 54 4.47 -0.81 10.53
CA ALA A 54 4.70 -2.23 10.23
C ALA A 54 3.97 -3.19 11.19
N ASP A 55 3.74 -2.77 12.45
CA ASP A 55 3.19 -3.64 13.49
C ASP A 55 1.66 -3.81 13.40
N TYR A 56 0.97 -3.11 12.50
CA TYR A 56 -0.48 -3.31 12.31
C TYR A 56 -0.78 -4.63 11.57
N ALA A 57 -1.82 -5.33 12.02
CA ALA A 57 -2.42 -6.44 11.27
C ALA A 57 -3.55 -5.91 10.39
N PHE A 58 -3.54 -6.28 9.12
CA PHE A 58 -4.56 -5.95 8.12
C PHE A 58 -5.63 -7.05 8.01
N LEU A 59 -6.91 -6.68 8.03
CA LEU A 59 -8.05 -7.56 7.72
C LEU A 59 -8.85 -6.98 6.54
N SER A 60 -9.55 -7.85 5.80
CA SER A 60 -10.50 -7.47 4.75
C SER A 60 -11.62 -8.51 4.63
N ASP A 61 -12.82 -8.06 4.25
CA ASP A 61 -13.94 -8.87 3.73
C ASP A 61 -14.24 -8.57 2.24
N TRP A 62 -13.28 -7.98 1.52
CA TRP A 62 -13.39 -7.46 0.15
C TRP A 62 -14.38 -6.28 -0.03
N GLU A 63 -15.12 -5.85 1.00
CA GLU A 63 -15.94 -4.62 0.97
C GLU A 63 -15.47 -3.55 1.97
N THR A 64 -14.70 -3.93 2.99
CA THR A 64 -14.18 -3.08 4.06
C THR A 64 -12.78 -3.58 4.48
N THR A 65 -11.99 -2.68 5.07
CA THR A 65 -10.66 -3.01 5.61
C THR A 65 -10.51 -2.53 7.05
N CYS A 66 -9.64 -3.19 7.82
CA CYS A 66 -9.45 -2.93 9.26
C CYS A 66 -7.98 -3.12 9.66
N LEU A 67 -7.43 -2.21 10.48
CA LEU A 67 -6.10 -2.35 11.07
C LEU A 67 -6.16 -2.56 12.59
N ILE A 68 -5.45 -3.59 13.05
CA ILE A 68 -5.35 -3.99 14.47
C ILE A 68 -3.91 -3.82 14.98
N SER A 69 -3.73 -2.98 16.00
CA SER A 69 -2.44 -2.78 16.68
C SER A 69 -2.00 -4.01 17.48
N PRO A 70 -0.70 -4.16 17.80
CA PRO A 70 -0.20 -5.22 18.68
C PRO A 70 -0.94 -5.29 20.03
N ALA A 71 -1.45 -4.16 20.50
CA ALA A 71 -2.17 -4.04 21.76
C ALA A 71 -3.60 -4.63 21.73
N GLY A 72 -4.00 -5.30 20.64
CA GLY A 72 -5.33 -5.92 20.48
C GLY A 72 -6.43 -4.90 20.19
N SER A 73 -6.07 -3.70 19.72
CA SER A 73 -7.03 -2.64 19.40
C SER A 73 -7.18 -2.48 17.89
N VAL A 74 -8.42 -2.43 17.41
CA VAL A 74 -8.71 -1.81 16.12
C VAL A 74 -8.47 -0.32 16.27
N GLU A 75 -7.71 0.25 15.34
CA GLU A 75 -7.33 1.67 15.33
C GLU A 75 -7.52 2.31 13.95
N TRP A 76 -7.89 1.50 12.94
CA TRP A 76 -8.40 1.95 11.65
C TRP A 76 -9.60 1.09 11.24
N LEU A 77 -10.74 1.72 10.98
CA LEU A 77 -11.92 1.11 10.35
C LEU A 77 -12.78 2.21 9.71
N CYS A 78 -13.07 2.05 8.42
CA CYS A 78 -14.01 2.87 7.66
C CYS A 78 -15.19 2.01 7.22
N VAL A 79 -16.41 2.51 7.40
CA VAL A 79 -17.64 1.77 7.08
C VAL A 79 -18.68 2.71 6.47
N PRO A 80 -19.51 2.24 5.53
CA PRO A 80 -19.61 0.86 5.03
C PRO A 80 -18.59 0.48 3.95
N ARG A 81 -17.71 1.40 3.52
CA ARG A 81 -16.65 1.14 2.51
C ARG A 81 -15.27 1.58 3.04
N PRO A 82 -14.14 1.09 2.49
CA PRO A 82 -12.78 1.55 2.83
C PRO A 82 -12.58 3.07 2.65
N ASP A 83 -13.20 3.66 1.63
CA ASP A 83 -13.12 5.10 1.33
C ASP A 83 -14.13 5.96 2.12
N SER A 84 -14.99 5.34 2.93
CA SER A 84 -15.93 6.07 3.79
C SER A 84 -15.22 6.80 4.94
N PRO A 85 -15.89 7.73 5.63
CA PRO A 85 -15.35 8.32 6.85
C PRO A 85 -15.08 7.27 7.93
N SER A 86 -13.97 7.44 8.65
CA SER A 86 -13.57 6.49 9.70
C SER A 86 -14.54 6.52 10.89
N VAL A 87 -14.72 5.34 11.51
CA VAL A 87 -15.38 5.17 12.83
C VAL A 87 -14.38 4.76 13.91
N PHE A 88 -13.24 4.19 13.52
CA PHE A 88 -12.04 4.08 14.35
C PHE A 88 -10.88 4.70 13.57
N GLY A 89 -10.24 5.69 14.16
CA GLY A 89 -9.17 6.50 13.59
C GLY A 89 -8.01 6.72 14.57
N ALA A 90 -7.89 5.90 15.62
CA ALA A 90 -6.82 5.96 16.62
C ALA A 90 -5.39 5.90 16.05
N ILE A 91 -5.22 5.48 14.79
CA ILE A 91 -3.94 5.57 14.06
C ILE A 91 -3.57 7.02 13.68
N LEU A 92 -4.54 7.92 13.50
CA LEU A 92 -4.33 9.35 13.17
C LEU A 92 -4.40 10.27 14.39
N ASP A 93 -5.20 9.92 15.39
CA ASP A 93 -5.23 10.62 16.67
C ASP A 93 -5.73 9.67 17.76
N ARG A 94 -5.02 9.55 18.89
CA ARG A 94 -5.39 8.59 19.95
C ARG A 94 -6.78 8.80 20.56
N SER A 95 -7.42 9.95 20.36
CA SER A 95 -8.81 10.21 20.78
C SER A 95 -9.87 9.81 19.74
N ALA A 96 -9.47 9.61 18.48
CA ALA A 96 -10.33 9.35 17.32
C ALA A 96 -10.90 7.92 17.22
N GLY A 97 -11.17 7.33 18.37
CA GLY A 97 -11.92 6.09 18.52
C GLY A 97 -11.14 4.81 18.22
N HIS A 98 -11.43 3.79 19.03
CA HIS A 98 -10.74 2.50 19.03
C HIS A 98 -11.66 1.37 19.45
N PHE A 99 -11.25 0.13 19.18
CA PHE A 99 -11.91 -1.05 19.73
C PHE A 99 -10.89 -2.11 20.19
N ARG A 100 -10.64 -2.13 21.50
CA ARG A 100 -9.72 -3.04 22.19
C ARG A 100 -10.43 -4.29 22.71
N LEU A 101 -9.81 -5.45 22.48
CA LEU A 101 -10.15 -6.71 23.13
C LEU A 101 -8.85 -7.45 23.50
N GLY A 102 -8.70 -7.81 24.77
CA GLY A 102 -7.50 -8.48 25.24
C GLY A 102 -7.37 -8.50 26.77
N PRO A 103 -6.27 -9.08 27.30
CA PRO A 103 -6.04 -9.12 28.74
C PRO A 103 -5.95 -7.72 29.37
N TYR A 104 -6.53 -7.58 30.56
CA TYR A 104 -6.40 -6.40 31.40
C TYR A 104 -4.95 -6.20 31.84
N GLY A 105 -4.43 -4.97 31.72
CA GLY A 105 -3.10 -4.60 32.18
C GLY A 105 -1.93 -5.11 31.32
N VAL A 106 -2.20 -5.79 30.20
CA VAL A 106 -1.16 -6.31 29.28
C VAL A 106 -1.43 -5.79 27.87
N SER A 107 -0.44 -5.15 27.24
CA SER A 107 -0.54 -4.57 25.88
C SER A 107 0.52 -5.08 24.91
N VAL A 108 1.39 -6.00 25.35
CA VAL A 108 2.37 -6.68 24.50
C VAL A 108 1.97 -8.16 24.43
N PRO A 109 1.61 -8.70 23.26
CA PRO A 109 1.28 -10.12 23.11
C PRO A 109 2.54 -10.99 23.06
N SER A 110 2.38 -12.28 23.32
CA SER A 110 3.47 -13.26 23.25
C SER A 110 3.77 -13.72 21.83
N ALA A 111 2.75 -13.79 20.96
CA ALA A 111 2.91 -14.11 19.55
C ALA A 111 1.74 -13.55 18.73
N ARG A 112 1.98 -13.30 17.45
CA ARG A 112 1.03 -12.78 16.47
C ARG A 112 1.28 -13.48 15.13
N ARG A 113 0.21 -13.94 14.48
CA ARG A 113 0.29 -14.55 13.14
C ARG A 113 -1.05 -14.47 12.43
N TYR A 114 -1.04 -14.54 11.10
CA TYR A 114 -2.22 -14.95 10.37
C TYR A 114 -2.40 -16.47 10.44
N LEU A 115 -3.65 -16.94 10.38
CA LEU A 115 -3.91 -18.35 10.11
C LEU A 115 -3.45 -18.69 8.67
N PRO A 116 -2.83 -19.88 8.44
CA PRO A 116 -2.33 -20.25 7.12
C PRO A 116 -3.43 -20.25 6.05
N GLY A 117 -3.16 -19.52 4.97
CA GLY A 117 -4.08 -19.35 3.84
C GLY A 117 -5.18 -18.31 4.02
N SER A 118 -5.12 -17.42 5.03
CA SER A 118 -6.16 -16.38 5.20
C SER A 118 -5.68 -15.01 5.70
N LEU A 119 -6.62 -14.06 5.71
CA LEU A 119 -6.56 -12.78 6.43
C LEU A 119 -7.25 -12.86 7.82
N ILE A 120 -7.19 -14.01 8.51
CA ILE A 120 -7.64 -14.10 9.91
C ILE A 120 -6.43 -13.96 10.82
N MET A 121 -6.48 -12.96 11.69
CA MET A 121 -5.42 -12.67 12.64
C MET A 121 -5.59 -13.52 13.91
N GLU A 122 -4.50 -14.12 14.40
CA GLU A 122 -4.44 -14.82 15.69
C GLU A 122 -3.36 -14.16 16.57
N THR A 123 -3.79 -13.68 17.74
CA THR A 123 -2.93 -13.07 18.75
C THR A 123 -2.93 -13.91 20.03
N THR A 124 -1.75 -14.42 20.39
CA THR A 124 -1.53 -15.19 21.62
C THR A 124 -1.03 -14.26 22.72
N TRP A 125 -1.72 -14.27 23.85
CA TRP A 125 -1.40 -13.47 25.02
C TRP A 125 -0.90 -14.34 26.16
N GLN A 126 0.25 -14.00 26.71
CA GLN A 126 0.74 -14.52 27.98
C GLN A 126 0.44 -13.52 29.09
N THR A 127 -0.07 -14.00 30.22
CA THR A 127 -0.19 -13.21 31.45
C THR A 127 0.40 -13.99 32.61
N HIS A 128 0.61 -13.32 33.75
CA HIS A 128 1.11 -13.95 34.98
C HIS A 128 0.27 -15.13 35.51
N THR A 129 -1.00 -15.27 35.10
CA THR A 129 -1.95 -16.26 35.62
C THR A 129 -2.54 -17.19 34.57
N GLY A 130 -2.22 -17.00 33.28
CA GLY A 130 -2.80 -17.79 32.20
C GLY A 130 -2.60 -17.22 30.80
N TRP A 131 -3.15 -17.92 29.82
CA TRP A 131 -2.98 -17.65 28.39
C TRP A 131 -4.33 -17.46 27.69
N LEU A 132 -4.41 -16.45 26.82
CA LEU A 132 -5.54 -16.25 25.90
C LEU A 132 -5.08 -16.38 24.45
N ILE A 133 -5.94 -16.92 23.60
CA ILE A 133 -5.86 -16.74 22.15
C ILE A 133 -7.04 -15.86 21.74
N VAL A 134 -6.75 -14.75 21.05
CA VAL A 134 -7.75 -13.90 20.38
C VAL A 134 -7.63 -14.14 18.88
N ARG A 135 -8.76 -14.29 18.19
CA ARG A 135 -8.84 -14.33 16.72
C ARG A 135 -9.73 -13.22 16.22
N ASP A 136 -9.25 -12.46 15.25
CA ASP A 136 -9.94 -11.31 14.66
C ASP A 136 -10.11 -11.53 13.14
N ALA A 137 -11.32 -11.29 12.64
CA ALA A 137 -11.65 -11.39 11.22
C ALA A 137 -12.72 -10.36 10.82
N LEU A 138 -12.64 -9.85 9.59
CA LEU A 138 -13.80 -9.35 8.88
C LEU A 138 -14.47 -10.57 8.21
N VAL A 139 -15.76 -10.78 8.44
CA VAL A 139 -16.42 -12.07 8.18
C VAL A 139 -16.87 -12.19 6.72
N MET A 140 -16.47 -13.30 6.10
CA MET A 140 -17.02 -13.76 4.82
C MET A 140 -18.11 -14.80 5.07
N GLY A 141 -19.21 -14.71 4.34
CA GLY A 141 -20.32 -15.66 4.37
C GLY A 141 -20.75 -16.07 2.96
N PRO A 142 -21.71 -17.00 2.82
CA PRO A 142 -22.29 -17.33 1.52
C PRO A 142 -23.03 -16.14 0.90
N TRP A 143 -23.04 -16.07 -0.44
CA TRP A 143 -23.80 -15.03 -1.16
C TRP A 143 -25.26 -14.95 -0.73
N HIS A 144 -25.72 -13.75 -0.34
CA HIS A 144 -27.03 -13.57 0.30
C HIS A 144 -28.10 -12.88 -0.56
N ASP A 145 -27.73 -12.15 -1.63
CA ASP A 145 -28.69 -11.46 -2.50
C ASP A 145 -29.29 -12.43 -3.54
N LEU A 146 -30.22 -13.28 -3.08
CA LEU A 146 -30.90 -14.32 -3.87
C LEU A 146 -32.26 -13.88 -4.43
N GLU A 147 -33.03 -13.09 -3.68
CA GLU A 147 -34.39 -12.66 -4.07
C GLU A 147 -34.40 -11.39 -4.93
N ARG A 148 -33.33 -10.60 -4.86
CA ARG A 148 -33.21 -9.28 -5.50
C ARG A 148 -31.75 -9.03 -5.86
N ARG A 149 -31.51 -8.25 -6.92
CA ARG A 149 -30.16 -7.82 -7.30
C ARG A 149 -29.60 -6.86 -6.23
N SER A 150 -28.34 -7.05 -5.87
CA SER A 150 -27.57 -6.07 -5.09
C SER A 150 -27.59 -4.69 -5.73
N ARG A 151 -27.55 -3.64 -4.89
CA ARG A 151 -27.42 -2.24 -5.33
C ARG A 151 -25.98 -1.77 -5.40
N THR A 152 -25.07 -2.44 -4.67
CA THR A 152 -23.65 -2.12 -4.57
C THR A 152 -22.82 -3.00 -5.50
N HIS A 153 -23.15 -4.30 -5.58
CA HIS A 153 -22.41 -5.28 -6.36
C HIS A 153 -22.73 -5.19 -7.87
N ARG A 154 -21.71 -4.77 -8.65
CA ARG A 154 -21.76 -4.60 -10.11
C ARG A 154 -21.04 -5.72 -10.86
N ARG A 155 -20.02 -6.33 -10.24
CA ARG A 155 -19.30 -7.49 -10.77
C ARG A 155 -20.16 -8.76 -10.76
N THR A 156 -19.65 -9.83 -11.37
CA THR A 156 -20.33 -11.13 -11.37
C THR A 156 -20.29 -11.70 -9.95
N PRO A 157 -21.44 -12.06 -9.34
CA PRO A 157 -21.47 -12.66 -8.01
C PRO A 157 -20.53 -13.87 -7.86
N MET A 158 -20.10 -14.08 -6.62
CA MET A 158 -19.26 -15.19 -6.17
C MET A 158 -20.10 -16.12 -5.28
N ASP A 159 -19.55 -17.27 -4.89
CA ASP A 159 -20.15 -18.12 -3.84
C ASP A 159 -20.09 -17.46 -2.45
N TRP A 160 -19.19 -16.49 -2.29
CA TRP A 160 -18.88 -15.78 -1.05
C TRP A 160 -19.16 -14.28 -1.16
N ASP A 161 -19.59 -13.68 -0.05
CA ASP A 161 -19.89 -12.25 0.07
C ASP A 161 -19.50 -11.72 1.47
N ALA A 162 -19.40 -10.41 1.61
CA ALA A 162 -19.07 -9.76 2.88
C ALA A 162 -20.26 -9.78 3.84
N GLU A 163 -20.10 -10.27 5.07
CA GLU A 163 -21.19 -10.20 6.06
C GLU A 163 -21.27 -8.84 6.78
N HIS A 164 -20.30 -7.93 6.59
CA HIS A 164 -20.21 -6.64 7.27
C HIS A 164 -20.15 -6.77 8.81
N ILE A 165 -19.36 -7.74 9.27
CA ILE A 165 -19.11 -8.02 10.69
C ILE A 165 -17.60 -8.07 10.94
N LEU A 166 -17.12 -7.23 11.85
CA LEU A 166 -15.85 -7.48 12.54
C LEU A 166 -16.12 -8.45 13.70
N LEU A 167 -15.65 -9.69 13.55
CA LEU A 167 -15.82 -10.74 14.53
C LEU A 167 -14.52 -11.04 15.28
N ARG A 168 -14.64 -11.14 16.60
CA ARG A 168 -13.51 -11.37 17.51
C ARG A 168 -13.86 -12.51 18.44
N THR A 169 -13.11 -13.61 18.40
CA THR A 169 -13.28 -14.74 19.34
C THR A 169 -12.10 -14.83 20.29
N VAL A 170 -12.37 -15.24 21.54
CA VAL A 170 -11.37 -15.37 22.60
C VAL A 170 -11.54 -16.71 23.28
N ARG A 171 -10.44 -17.46 23.41
CA ARG A 171 -10.38 -18.69 24.20
C ARG A 171 -9.31 -18.56 25.28
N CYS A 172 -9.64 -18.90 26.51
CA CYS A 172 -8.65 -19.09 27.56
C CYS A 172 -8.08 -20.51 27.48
N VAL A 173 -6.85 -20.63 26.96
CA VAL A 173 -6.24 -21.93 26.66
C VAL A 173 -5.50 -22.53 27.86
N SER A 174 -5.15 -21.73 28.87
CA SER A 174 -4.68 -22.25 30.16
C SER A 174 -4.81 -21.23 31.29
N GLY A 175 -5.04 -21.72 32.51
CA GLY A 175 -5.01 -20.92 33.74
C GLY A 175 -6.23 -20.03 33.95
N THR A 176 -6.00 -18.75 34.26
CA THR A 176 -7.06 -17.75 34.52
C THR A 176 -6.60 -16.37 34.06
N VAL A 177 -7.44 -15.66 33.30
CA VAL A 177 -7.09 -14.34 32.75
C VAL A 177 -8.26 -13.36 32.88
N GLU A 178 -7.96 -12.13 33.28
CA GLU A 178 -8.90 -11.01 33.27
C GLU A 178 -9.01 -10.47 31.83
N LEU A 179 -10.08 -10.79 31.12
CA LEU A 179 -10.39 -10.23 29.80
C LEU A 179 -11.03 -8.85 29.94
N MET A 180 -10.64 -7.91 29.08
CA MET A 180 -11.23 -6.59 28.94
C MET A 180 -11.61 -6.31 27.48
N MET A 181 -12.76 -5.65 27.31
CA MET A 181 -13.26 -5.08 26.07
C MET A 181 -13.52 -3.58 26.27
N SER A 182 -13.15 -2.76 25.29
CA SER A 182 -13.36 -1.30 25.25
C SER A 182 -13.64 -0.92 23.80
N CYS A 183 -14.85 -0.46 23.49
CA CYS A 183 -15.30 -0.10 22.14
C CYS A 183 -15.83 1.34 22.14
N GLU A 184 -15.11 2.24 21.48
CA GLU A 184 -15.32 3.69 21.55
C GLU A 184 -15.31 4.28 20.13
N PRO A 185 -16.40 4.16 19.35
CA PRO A 185 -16.45 4.68 17.99
C PRO A 185 -16.48 6.21 17.96
N ALA A 186 -15.85 6.78 16.94
CA ALA A 186 -15.75 8.22 16.70
C ALA A 186 -16.01 8.49 15.20
N PHE A 187 -17.25 8.86 14.89
CA PHE A 187 -17.73 9.01 13.51
C PHE A 187 -17.11 10.22 12.82
N ASP A 188 -17.00 10.12 11.49
CA ASP A 188 -16.49 11.17 10.60
C ASP A 188 -15.11 11.67 11.01
N TYR A 189 -14.14 10.76 11.13
CA TYR A 189 -12.77 11.08 11.56
C TYR A 189 -12.76 11.86 12.88
N HIS A 190 -13.58 11.43 13.84
CA HIS A 190 -13.79 12.07 15.15
C HIS A 190 -14.49 13.44 15.13
N ARG A 191 -15.00 13.94 14.00
CA ARG A 191 -15.86 15.15 13.95
C ARG A 191 -17.18 14.96 14.70
N VAL A 192 -17.66 13.72 14.82
CA VAL A 192 -18.94 13.39 15.48
C VAL A 192 -18.75 12.29 16.54
N GLY A 193 -19.31 12.51 17.73
CA GLY A 193 -19.28 11.53 18.82
C GLY A 193 -20.28 10.38 18.62
N ALA A 194 -20.10 9.31 19.38
CA ALA A 194 -21.04 8.19 19.46
C ALA A 194 -21.93 8.30 20.71
N ALA A 195 -23.21 7.94 20.57
CA ALA A 195 -24.11 7.64 21.66
C ALA A 195 -24.46 6.15 21.64
N TRP A 196 -24.38 5.49 22.80
CA TRP A 196 -24.72 4.08 22.96
C TRP A 196 -26.10 3.89 23.60
N GLU A 197 -26.84 2.89 23.10
CA GLU A 197 -28.12 2.42 23.65
C GLU A 197 -28.12 0.88 23.77
N TYR A 198 -28.81 0.32 24.78
CA TYR A 198 -29.04 -1.13 24.82
C TYR A 198 -30.13 -1.50 23.81
N SER A 199 -29.86 -2.50 22.95
CA SER A 199 -30.81 -2.95 21.91
C SER A 199 -31.56 -4.23 22.28
N ALA A 200 -31.28 -4.81 23.45
CA ALA A 200 -31.92 -6.02 23.95
C ALA A 200 -32.22 -5.90 25.46
N ASN A 201 -33.07 -6.79 25.99
CA ASN A 201 -33.41 -6.84 27.42
C ASN A 201 -32.25 -7.27 28.34
N ALA A 202 -31.13 -7.72 27.77
CA ALA A 202 -29.96 -8.22 28.47
C ALA A 202 -28.68 -7.54 27.96
N TYR A 203 -27.62 -7.60 28.77
CA TYR A 203 -26.33 -6.96 28.52
C TYR A 203 -25.52 -7.52 27.32
N GLY A 204 -26.10 -8.39 26.49
CA GLY A 204 -25.43 -9.02 25.35
C GLY A 204 -25.47 -8.21 24.06
N GLU A 205 -26.34 -7.19 23.95
CA GLU A 205 -26.38 -6.30 22.79
C GLU A 205 -26.45 -4.82 23.13
N ALA A 206 -25.71 -4.01 22.36
CA ALA A 206 -25.80 -2.56 22.36
C ALA A 206 -25.64 -2.00 20.93
N VAL A 207 -26.13 -0.79 20.70
CA VAL A 207 -26.05 -0.07 19.43
C VAL A 207 -25.40 1.29 19.64
N ALA A 208 -24.49 1.67 18.75
CA ALA A 208 -23.91 3.01 18.67
C ALA A 208 -24.43 3.76 17.44
N ARG A 209 -24.76 5.04 17.64
CA ARG A 209 -25.17 5.98 16.59
C ARG A 209 -24.37 7.27 16.71
N ALA A 210 -24.20 7.97 15.59
CA ALA A 210 -23.62 9.31 15.60
C ALA A 210 -24.52 10.30 16.37
N THR A 211 -23.94 11.16 17.21
CA THR A 211 -24.68 12.16 18.01
C THR A 211 -25.29 13.29 17.20
N LYS A 212 -24.85 13.45 15.94
CA LYS A 212 -25.35 14.41 14.95
C LYS A 212 -25.68 13.62 13.69
N GLU A 213 -26.73 14.05 12.99
CA GLU A 213 -27.17 13.47 11.70
C GLU A 213 -27.11 11.92 11.68
N PRO A 214 -27.78 11.24 12.64
CA PRO A 214 -27.63 9.79 12.85
C PRO A 214 -28.03 8.94 11.63
N ASP A 215 -28.86 9.46 10.73
CA ASP A 215 -29.27 8.81 9.49
C ASP A 215 -28.26 8.97 8.34
N ALA A 216 -27.30 9.89 8.46
CA ALA A 216 -26.19 10.08 7.52
C ALA A 216 -24.98 9.17 7.81
N HIS A 217 -24.98 8.49 8.96
CA HIS A 217 -23.89 7.63 9.41
C HIS A 217 -24.37 6.17 9.61
N PRO A 218 -23.49 5.17 9.45
CA PRO A 218 -23.85 3.78 9.71
C PRO A 218 -24.18 3.56 11.19
N THR A 219 -25.21 2.76 11.45
CA THR A 219 -25.53 2.27 12.81
C THR A 219 -24.62 1.08 13.12
N LEU A 220 -23.88 1.14 14.22
CA LEU A 220 -23.02 0.03 14.66
C LEU A 220 -23.75 -0.79 15.72
N ARG A 221 -23.78 -2.12 15.60
CA ARG A 221 -24.30 -3.05 16.60
C ARG A 221 -23.17 -3.87 17.19
N LEU A 222 -23.14 -3.96 18.51
CA LEU A 222 -22.25 -4.83 19.27
C LEU A 222 -23.06 -6.00 19.84
N THR A 223 -22.73 -7.24 19.48
CA THR A 223 -23.36 -8.47 20.00
C THR A 223 -22.29 -9.37 20.62
N SER A 224 -22.53 -9.88 21.83
CA SER A 224 -21.54 -10.65 22.60
C SER A 224 -22.17 -11.52 23.69
N ASN A 225 -21.48 -12.59 24.11
CA ASN A 225 -21.78 -13.30 25.36
C ASN A 225 -21.15 -12.63 26.62
N LEU A 226 -20.47 -11.49 26.46
CA LEU A 226 -20.05 -10.63 27.56
C LEU A 226 -21.22 -9.82 28.13
N ARG A 227 -21.04 -9.28 29.34
CA ARG A 227 -21.93 -8.28 29.93
C ARG A 227 -21.41 -6.90 29.58
N ILE A 228 -22.00 -6.28 28.56
CA ILE A 228 -21.66 -4.94 28.07
C ILE A 228 -22.23 -3.91 29.06
N GLY A 229 -21.38 -3.01 29.56
CA GLY A 229 -21.75 -1.77 30.24
C GLY A 229 -21.51 -0.58 29.32
N LEU A 230 -22.34 0.46 29.45
CA LEU A 230 -22.26 1.67 28.63
C LEU A 230 -21.82 2.86 29.50
N GLU A 231 -20.71 3.50 29.13
CA GLU A 231 -20.09 4.61 29.86
C GLU A 231 -19.78 5.76 28.88
N GLY A 232 -20.73 6.70 28.75
CA GLY A 232 -20.59 7.84 27.83
C GLY A 232 -20.55 7.39 26.36
N ARG A 233 -19.42 7.64 25.68
CA ARG A 233 -19.21 7.22 24.28
C ARG A 233 -18.61 5.82 24.12
N GLU A 234 -18.43 5.08 25.22
CA GLU A 234 -17.75 3.78 25.23
C GLU A 234 -18.64 2.62 25.72
N ALA A 235 -18.58 1.50 25.01
CA ALA A 235 -19.09 0.21 25.47
C ALA A 235 -17.94 -0.62 26.06
N ARG A 236 -18.05 -0.99 27.34
CA ARG A 236 -17.04 -1.70 28.13
C ARG A 236 -17.51 -3.08 28.55
N ALA A 237 -16.60 -4.04 28.68
CA ALA A 237 -16.86 -5.26 29.41
C ALA A 237 -15.58 -5.77 30.09
N ARG A 238 -15.74 -6.42 31.24
CA ARG A 238 -14.66 -7.13 31.93
C ARG A 238 -15.18 -8.45 32.47
N THR A 239 -14.40 -9.52 32.28
CA THR A 239 -14.72 -10.83 32.86
C THR A 239 -13.45 -11.60 33.22
N ARG A 240 -13.54 -12.48 34.21
CA ARG A 240 -12.49 -13.44 34.54
C ARG A 240 -12.76 -14.73 33.76
N MET A 241 -11.91 -15.01 32.78
CA MET A 241 -11.90 -16.28 32.07
C MET A 241 -11.04 -17.30 32.81
N LYS A 242 -11.44 -18.57 32.78
CA LYS A 242 -10.68 -19.75 33.20
C LYS A 242 -10.38 -20.62 31.98
N GLU A 243 -9.44 -21.53 32.11
CA GLU A 243 -9.16 -22.56 31.09
C GLU A 243 -10.44 -23.24 30.57
N GLY A 244 -10.63 -23.21 29.26
CA GLY A 244 -11.83 -23.71 28.57
C GLY A 244 -12.95 -22.68 28.36
N ASP A 245 -12.90 -21.51 29.00
CA ASP A 245 -13.86 -20.44 28.73
C ASP A 245 -13.66 -19.85 27.32
N ASP A 246 -14.80 -19.60 26.66
CA ASP A 246 -14.91 -19.14 25.29
C ASP A 246 -15.82 -17.89 25.22
N VAL A 247 -15.36 -16.85 24.53
CA VAL A 247 -16.03 -15.54 24.38
C VAL A 247 -16.04 -15.12 22.92
N PHE A 248 -17.11 -14.45 22.47
CA PHE A 248 -17.14 -13.76 21.19
C PHE A 248 -17.60 -12.31 21.34
N VAL A 249 -17.15 -11.44 20.45
CA VAL A 249 -17.62 -10.07 20.28
C VAL A 249 -17.74 -9.79 18.79
N ALA A 250 -18.94 -9.44 18.33
CA ALA A 250 -19.24 -9.07 16.95
C ALA A 250 -19.63 -7.59 16.89
N LEU A 251 -18.96 -6.82 16.04
CA LEU A 251 -19.34 -5.45 15.69
C LEU A 251 -19.82 -5.45 14.23
N SER A 252 -21.09 -5.12 13.97
CA SER A 252 -21.68 -5.12 12.63
C SER A 252 -22.31 -3.78 12.26
N TRP A 253 -22.33 -3.47 10.95
CA TRP A 253 -22.94 -2.26 10.37
C TRP A 253 -24.04 -2.59 9.35
N THR A 254 -24.66 -3.75 9.52
CA THR A 254 -25.63 -4.33 8.57
C THR A 254 -26.91 -4.83 9.26
N LYS A 255 -27.84 -5.34 8.45
CA LYS A 255 -29.07 -6.02 8.88
C LYS A 255 -28.96 -7.55 8.86
N HIS A 256 -27.85 -8.12 8.36
CA HIS A 256 -27.59 -9.55 8.47
C HIS A 256 -27.45 -9.98 9.94
N PRO A 257 -27.86 -11.21 10.29
CA PRO A 257 -27.84 -11.68 11.67
C PRO A 257 -26.41 -11.85 12.19
N ALA A 258 -26.05 -11.06 13.20
CA ALA A 258 -24.85 -11.26 13.99
C ALA A 258 -24.95 -12.57 14.80
N PRO A 259 -23.82 -13.28 15.04
CA PRO A 259 -23.83 -14.51 15.83
C PRO A 259 -24.36 -14.24 17.24
N GLN A 260 -25.23 -15.12 17.72
CA GLN A 260 -25.85 -15.05 19.05
C GLN A 260 -25.14 -15.96 20.07
N THR A 261 -24.38 -16.95 19.58
CA THR A 261 -23.60 -17.88 20.40
C THR A 261 -22.14 -17.95 19.96
N TYR A 262 -21.27 -18.43 20.86
CA TYR A 262 -19.87 -18.69 20.50
C TYR A 262 -19.72 -19.74 19.40
N GLN A 263 -20.64 -20.73 19.32
CA GLN A 263 -20.59 -21.74 18.26
C GLN A 263 -20.84 -21.09 16.89
N GLU A 264 -21.87 -20.26 16.75
CA GLU A 264 -22.12 -19.51 15.51
C GLU A 264 -20.94 -18.58 15.14
N ALA A 265 -20.30 -17.97 16.13
CA ALA A 265 -19.10 -17.17 15.91
C ALA A 265 -17.90 -18.03 15.45
N ALA A 266 -17.72 -19.22 16.02
CA ALA A 266 -16.68 -20.16 15.59
C ALA A 266 -16.95 -20.69 14.17
N ASP A 267 -18.21 -20.95 13.83
CA ASP A 267 -18.63 -21.42 12.50
C ASP A 267 -18.39 -20.33 11.43
N LYS A 268 -18.73 -19.05 11.72
CA LYS A 268 -18.42 -17.90 10.85
C LYS A 268 -16.91 -17.68 10.68
N MET A 269 -16.13 -17.83 11.75
CA MET A 269 -14.67 -17.77 11.70
C MET A 269 -14.07 -18.90 10.84
N TRP A 270 -14.66 -20.10 10.89
CA TRP A 270 -14.27 -21.22 10.02
C TRP A 270 -14.66 -20.98 8.56
N GLN A 271 -15.90 -20.56 8.27
CA GLN A 271 -16.36 -20.19 6.92
C GLN A 271 -15.46 -19.11 6.30
N THR A 272 -15.11 -18.08 7.06
CA THR A 272 -14.16 -17.04 6.64
C THR A 272 -12.79 -17.62 6.33
N THR A 273 -12.32 -18.61 7.11
CA THR A 273 -11.04 -19.29 6.85
C THR A 273 -11.08 -20.02 5.51
N GLU A 274 -12.15 -20.75 5.24
CA GLU A 274 -12.29 -21.56 4.03
C GLU A 274 -12.52 -20.71 2.77
N CYS A 275 -13.25 -19.60 2.86
CA CYS A 275 -13.36 -18.62 1.78
C CYS A 275 -11.98 -18.14 1.28
N TRP A 276 -11.14 -17.67 2.21
CA TRP A 276 -9.78 -17.22 1.87
C TRP A 276 -8.88 -18.34 1.34
N ARG A 277 -9.02 -19.56 1.89
CA ARG A 277 -8.27 -20.74 1.43
C ARG A 277 -8.66 -21.17 0.03
N GLN A 278 -9.96 -21.19 -0.27
CA GLN A 278 -10.46 -21.52 -1.61
C GLN A 278 -9.91 -20.54 -2.64
N TRP A 279 -9.87 -19.24 -2.33
CA TRP A 279 -9.28 -18.24 -3.21
C TRP A 279 -7.76 -18.43 -3.40
N ILE A 280 -6.97 -18.50 -2.32
CA ILE A 280 -5.50 -18.58 -2.45
C ILE A 280 -5.03 -19.90 -3.08
N ASN A 281 -5.79 -21.00 -2.94
CA ASN A 281 -5.46 -22.29 -3.54
C ASN A 281 -5.63 -22.32 -5.08
N ILE A 282 -6.23 -21.30 -5.70
CA ILE A 282 -6.24 -21.13 -7.16
C ILE A 282 -4.85 -20.70 -7.66
N GLY A 283 -4.09 -19.99 -6.83
CA GLY A 283 -2.81 -19.41 -7.21
C GLY A 283 -1.67 -20.42 -7.34
N ASN A 284 -0.86 -20.24 -8.37
CA ASN A 284 0.38 -20.97 -8.61
C ASN A 284 1.53 -20.32 -7.82
N PHE A 285 1.99 -21.00 -6.78
CA PHE A 285 3.11 -20.54 -5.95
C PHE A 285 4.29 -21.52 -6.06
N PRO A 286 5.50 -21.08 -6.45
CA PRO A 286 6.67 -21.95 -6.56
C PRO A 286 7.05 -22.55 -5.20
N ASP A 287 7.62 -23.77 -5.21
CA ASP A 287 8.10 -24.43 -3.99
C ASP A 287 9.48 -23.89 -3.59
N HIS A 288 9.47 -22.65 -3.13
CA HIS A 288 10.66 -21.87 -2.78
C HIS A 288 10.55 -21.36 -1.34
N PRO A 289 11.66 -21.16 -0.57
CA PRO A 289 11.61 -20.57 0.76
C PRO A 289 10.86 -19.22 0.85
N TRP A 290 10.80 -18.46 -0.25
CA TRP A 290 10.07 -17.18 -0.30
C TRP A 290 8.57 -17.30 -0.61
N ARG A 291 8.03 -18.51 -0.76
CA ARG A 291 6.60 -18.77 -1.03
C ARG A 291 5.65 -18.03 -0.09
N ALA A 292 6.01 -17.92 1.19
CA ALA A 292 5.19 -17.26 2.19
C ALA A 292 5.02 -15.74 1.94
N TYR A 293 6.00 -15.07 1.34
CA TYR A 293 5.91 -13.65 0.97
C TYR A 293 5.00 -13.44 -0.24
N LEU A 294 5.07 -14.33 -1.24
CA LEU A 294 4.16 -14.32 -2.39
C LEU A 294 2.71 -14.54 -1.93
N GLN A 295 2.47 -15.54 -1.09
CA GLN A 295 1.13 -15.84 -0.57
C GLN A 295 0.57 -14.69 0.28
N ARG A 296 1.37 -14.06 1.14
CA ARG A 296 0.91 -12.88 1.91
C ARG A 296 0.61 -11.70 1.01
N SER A 297 1.46 -11.41 0.03
CA SER A 297 1.25 -10.29 -0.89
C SER A 297 0.01 -10.49 -1.76
N ALA A 298 -0.23 -11.70 -2.28
CA ALA A 298 -1.45 -12.03 -3.00
C ALA A 298 -2.71 -11.85 -2.14
N LEU A 299 -2.73 -12.40 -0.92
CA LEU A 299 -3.84 -12.19 0.04
C LEU A 299 -4.07 -10.71 0.36
N THR A 300 -3.00 -9.92 0.45
CA THR A 300 -3.07 -8.48 0.76
C THR A 300 -3.66 -7.69 -0.41
N LEU A 301 -3.18 -7.94 -1.65
CA LEU A 301 -3.73 -7.34 -2.86
C LEU A 301 -5.21 -7.68 -3.04
N LYS A 302 -5.61 -8.94 -2.80
CA LYS A 302 -7.03 -9.33 -2.81
C LYS A 302 -7.84 -8.63 -1.72
N GLY A 303 -7.28 -8.47 -0.52
CA GLY A 303 -7.93 -7.71 0.55
C GLY A 303 -8.07 -6.21 0.26
N LEU A 304 -7.24 -5.66 -0.64
CA LEU A 304 -7.33 -4.28 -1.14
C LEU A 304 -8.24 -4.16 -2.39
N THR A 305 -8.68 -5.27 -2.99
CA THR A 305 -9.64 -5.26 -4.11
C THR A 305 -11.07 -5.16 -3.58
N TYR A 306 -11.75 -4.07 -3.89
CA TYR A 306 -13.16 -3.85 -3.57
C TYR A 306 -14.05 -4.67 -4.51
N SER A 307 -14.48 -5.85 -4.05
CA SER A 307 -15.20 -6.86 -4.86
C SER A 307 -16.45 -6.34 -5.59
N PRO A 308 -17.24 -5.39 -5.05
CA PRO A 308 -18.46 -4.92 -5.71
C PRO A 308 -18.22 -4.28 -7.07
N THR A 309 -17.07 -3.62 -7.28
CA THR A 309 -16.78 -2.93 -8.54
C THR A 309 -15.56 -3.47 -9.28
N GLY A 310 -14.61 -4.11 -8.58
CA GLY A 310 -13.30 -4.49 -9.11
C GLY A 310 -12.22 -3.41 -8.91
N ALA A 311 -12.53 -2.31 -8.22
CA ALA A 311 -11.56 -1.27 -7.90
C ALA A 311 -10.50 -1.76 -6.89
N LEU A 312 -9.21 -1.54 -7.16
CA LEU A 312 -8.12 -1.84 -6.22
C LEU A 312 -7.69 -0.57 -5.50
N LEU A 313 -7.69 -0.59 -4.17
CA LEU A 313 -7.13 0.49 -3.33
C LEU A 313 -5.60 0.57 -3.47
N ALA A 314 -5.03 1.78 -3.55
CA ALA A 314 -3.57 1.94 -3.41
C ALA A 314 -3.09 1.54 -2.00
N ALA A 315 -3.85 1.89 -0.96
CA ALA A 315 -3.67 1.39 0.42
C ALA A 315 -4.97 1.37 1.23
N SER A 316 -4.92 0.76 2.42
CA SER A 316 -6.05 0.77 3.38
C SER A 316 -6.19 2.10 4.13
N THR A 317 -5.12 2.90 4.23
CA THR A 317 -5.02 4.08 5.10
C THR A 317 -4.99 5.41 4.34
N THR A 318 -5.15 6.49 5.11
CA THR A 318 -4.77 7.85 4.72
C THR A 318 -3.72 8.38 5.69
N SER A 319 -2.93 9.36 5.24
CA SER A 319 -2.19 10.31 6.07
C SER A 319 -1.19 9.70 7.05
N LEU A 320 -0.69 8.50 6.72
CA LEU A 320 0.53 8.00 7.32
C LEU A 320 1.73 8.66 6.62
N PRO A 321 2.77 9.07 7.36
CA PRO A 321 3.77 9.98 6.82
C PRO A 321 4.92 9.29 6.10
N GLU A 322 5.29 9.79 4.91
CA GLU A 322 6.52 9.41 4.18
C GLU A 322 7.78 9.71 5.02
N THR A 323 7.79 10.80 5.83
CA THR A 323 8.87 11.09 6.79
C THR A 323 8.35 11.45 8.19
N PRO A 324 9.02 11.03 9.29
CA PRO A 324 8.55 11.31 10.65
C PRO A 324 8.29 12.81 10.88
N GLN A 325 7.07 13.14 11.30
CA GLN A 325 6.58 14.51 11.51
C GLN A 325 6.52 15.41 10.24
N GLY A 326 6.68 14.83 9.06
CA GLY A 326 6.65 15.53 7.77
C GLY A 326 5.25 15.92 7.25
N GLU A 327 5.24 16.61 6.11
CA GLU A 327 4.03 17.11 5.42
C GLU A 327 3.54 16.23 4.27
N ARG A 328 4.33 15.22 3.88
CA ARG A 328 4.03 14.26 2.81
C ARG A 328 3.14 13.13 3.37
N ASN A 329 1.84 13.45 3.49
CA ASN A 329 0.80 12.63 4.11
C ASN A 329 -0.45 12.64 3.20
N TRP A 330 -0.82 11.51 2.59
CA TRP A 330 -1.84 11.45 1.53
C TRP A 330 -2.94 10.42 1.78
N ASP A 331 -4.14 10.63 1.23
CA ASP A 331 -5.21 9.62 1.24
C ASP A 331 -5.05 8.66 0.06
N TYR A 332 -4.79 7.39 0.37
CA TYR A 332 -4.51 6.32 -0.62
C TYR A 332 -5.66 5.31 -0.73
N ARG A 333 -6.83 5.61 -0.17
CA ARG A 333 -8.00 4.71 -0.17
C ARG A 333 -8.82 4.79 -1.46
N TYR A 334 -8.15 5.12 -2.55
CA TYR A 334 -8.71 5.32 -3.87
C TYR A 334 -8.05 4.38 -4.87
N ALA A 335 -8.69 4.18 -6.02
CA ALA A 335 -8.22 3.32 -7.07
C ALA A 335 -7.47 4.14 -8.13
N TRP A 336 -6.15 4.23 -7.98
CA TRP A 336 -5.26 4.70 -9.04
C TRP A 336 -5.30 3.71 -10.21
N VAL A 337 -5.48 4.24 -11.42
CA VAL A 337 -5.52 3.43 -12.63
C VAL A 337 -4.17 2.75 -12.87
N ARG A 338 -3.06 3.49 -12.70
CA ARG A 338 -1.69 2.98 -12.75
C ARG A 338 -1.50 1.80 -11.79
N ASP A 339 -1.60 2.04 -10.49
CA ASP A 339 -1.30 1.05 -9.44
C ASP A 339 -2.12 -0.23 -9.62
N SER A 340 -3.40 -0.07 -9.99
CA SER A 340 -4.29 -1.18 -10.31
C SER A 340 -3.82 -1.98 -11.53
N THR A 341 -3.58 -1.33 -12.67
CA THR A 341 -3.13 -2.03 -13.91
C THR A 341 -1.83 -2.81 -13.72
N PHE A 342 -0.93 -2.27 -12.90
CA PHE A 342 0.28 -2.91 -12.45
C PHE A 342 -0.02 -4.10 -11.53
N ALA A 343 -0.89 -3.95 -10.53
CA ALA A 343 -1.22 -5.01 -9.56
C ALA A 343 -1.82 -6.26 -10.22
N LEU A 344 -2.60 -6.06 -11.28
CA LEU A 344 -3.13 -7.14 -12.10
C LEU A 344 -2.04 -8.04 -12.67
N TRP A 345 -0.90 -7.49 -13.07
CA TRP A 345 0.20 -8.29 -13.64
C TRP A 345 0.82 -9.24 -12.60
N GLY A 346 0.94 -8.81 -11.34
CA GLY A 346 1.46 -9.66 -10.26
C GLY A 346 0.50 -10.79 -9.89
N LEU A 347 -0.78 -10.49 -9.71
CA LEU A 347 -1.81 -11.51 -9.46
C LEU A 347 -1.91 -12.49 -10.65
N TYR A 348 -1.94 -11.97 -11.88
CA TYR A 348 -1.93 -12.78 -13.10
C TYR A 348 -0.68 -13.68 -13.20
N THR A 349 0.50 -13.19 -12.80
CA THR A 349 1.75 -13.98 -12.78
C THR A 349 1.68 -15.16 -11.80
N LEU A 350 0.83 -15.06 -10.77
CA LEU A 350 0.50 -16.14 -9.84
C LEU A 350 -0.74 -16.94 -10.28
N GLY A 351 -1.29 -16.73 -11.49
CA GLY A 351 -2.49 -17.43 -11.98
C GLY A 351 -3.81 -16.97 -11.37
N LEU A 352 -3.83 -15.79 -10.73
CA LEU A 352 -5.02 -15.16 -10.15
C LEU A 352 -5.51 -14.08 -11.13
N ASP A 353 -6.34 -14.47 -12.10
CA ASP A 353 -6.72 -13.65 -13.24
C ASP A 353 -8.11 -12.97 -13.12
N ARG A 354 -8.99 -13.44 -12.22
CA ARG A 354 -10.34 -12.85 -12.04
C ARG A 354 -10.30 -11.39 -11.59
N GLU A 355 -9.38 -11.04 -10.70
CA GLU A 355 -9.20 -9.66 -10.24
C GLU A 355 -8.84 -8.72 -11.41
N ALA A 356 -8.20 -9.22 -12.47
CA ALA A 356 -7.95 -8.47 -13.70
C ALA A 356 -9.22 -8.25 -14.53
N ASP A 357 -10.03 -9.30 -14.73
CA ASP A 357 -11.33 -9.20 -15.42
C ASP A 357 -12.25 -8.18 -14.72
N ASP A 358 -12.32 -8.22 -13.39
CA ASP A 358 -13.16 -7.32 -12.59
C ASP A 358 -12.67 -5.86 -12.63
N PHE A 359 -11.36 -5.60 -12.58
CA PHE A 359 -10.81 -4.24 -12.74
C PHE A 359 -10.97 -3.70 -14.17
N PHE A 360 -10.81 -4.53 -15.21
CA PHE A 360 -11.07 -4.09 -16.58
C PHE A 360 -12.54 -3.72 -16.79
N ALA A 361 -13.46 -4.39 -16.11
CA ALA A 361 -14.86 -4.01 -16.07
C ALA A 361 -15.10 -2.70 -15.27
N PHE A 362 -14.35 -2.44 -14.20
CA PHE A 362 -14.34 -1.14 -13.51
C PHE A 362 -13.91 0.00 -14.45
N ILE A 363 -12.85 -0.19 -15.24
CA ILE A 363 -12.40 0.80 -16.25
C ILE A 363 -13.49 1.05 -17.31
N ALA A 364 -14.21 0.02 -17.74
CA ALA A 364 -15.36 0.17 -18.67
C ALA A 364 -16.53 0.95 -18.05
N ASP A 365 -16.80 0.76 -16.76
CA ASP A 365 -17.82 1.50 -16.02
C ASP A 365 -17.43 3.00 -15.92
N VAL A 366 -16.23 3.33 -15.43
CA VAL A 366 -15.81 4.74 -15.19
C VAL A 366 -15.51 5.53 -16.48
N SER A 367 -15.18 4.86 -17.58
CA SER A 367 -15.08 5.48 -18.92
C SER A 367 -16.43 5.76 -19.58
N GLY A 368 -17.53 5.24 -19.02
CA GLY A 368 -18.88 5.34 -19.59
C GLY A 368 -19.19 4.37 -20.74
N ALA A 369 -18.23 3.50 -21.11
CA ALA A 369 -18.35 2.60 -22.26
C ALA A 369 -19.58 1.67 -22.17
N ASN A 370 -19.89 1.18 -20.96
CA ASN A 370 -21.06 0.34 -20.69
C ASN A 370 -22.41 1.09 -20.76
N HIS A 371 -22.40 2.42 -20.91
CA HIS A 371 -23.58 3.29 -20.91
C HIS A 371 -23.76 4.09 -22.21
N ASN A 372 -22.97 3.80 -23.26
CA ASN A 372 -22.86 4.62 -24.47
C ASN A 372 -22.44 6.09 -24.22
N GLU A 373 -21.87 6.37 -23.06
CA GLU A 373 -21.23 7.64 -22.74
C GLU A 373 -19.71 7.54 -23.01
N ARG A 374 -19.02 8.68 -23.05
CA ARG A 374 -17.56 8.72 -23.19
C ARG A 374 -16.97 9.76 -22.27
N HIS A 375 -16.37 9.29 -21.19
CA HIS A 375 -15.69 10.09 -20.19
C HIS A 375 -14.17 9.96 -20.38
N PRO A 376 -13.39 11.06 -20.33
CA PRO A 376 -11.95 10.97 -20.18
C PRO A 376 -11.61 10.21 -18.90
N LEU A 377 -10.58 9.36 -18.95
CA LEU A 377 -10.08 8.69 -17.75
C LEU A 377 -9.33 9.69 -16.86
N GLN A 378 -9.44 9.50 -15.55
CA GLN A 378 -8.68 10.22 -14.52
C GLN A 378 -7.55 9.35 -13.98
N VAL A 379 -6.62 9.98 -13.27
CA VAL A 379 -5.54 9.32 -12.52
C VAL A 379 -6.10 8.25 -11.57
N MET A 380 -7.17 8.59 -10.85
CA MET A 380 -7.76 7.78 -9.79
C MET A 380 -9.28 8.00 -9.64
N TYR A 381 -9.93 7.09 -8.91
CA TYR A 381 -11.36 7.12 -8.62
C TYR A 381 -11.66 6.64 -7.19
N GLY A 382 -12.80 7.06 -6.63
CA GLY A 382 -13.40 6.38 -5.47
C GLY A 382 -13.79 4.94 -5.81
N VAL A 383 -13.94 4.06 -4.82
CA VAL A 383 -14.14 2.61 -5.10
C VAL A 383 -15.49 2.32 -5.79
N GLY A 384 -16.46 3.23 -5.70
CA GLY A 384 -17.71 3.18 -6.44
C GLY A 384 -17.63 3.77 -7.86
N GLY A 385 -16.47 4.27 -8.27
CA GLY A 385 -16.26 5.02 -9.52
C GLY A 385 -16.46 6.52 -9.38
N GLU A 386 -16.45 7.05 -8.15
CA GLU A 386 -16.60 8.48 -7.88
C GLU A 386 -15.43 9.28 -8.48
N ARG A 387 -15.77 10.38 -9.15
CA ARG A 387 -14.83 11.20 -9.96
C ARG A 387 -14.27 12.43 -9.25
N SER A 388 -14.76 12.72 -8.06
CA SER A 388 -14.41 13.92 -7.28
C SER A 388 -13.87 13.48 -5.93
N LEU A 389 -12.60 13.77 -5.67
CA LEU A 389 -11.86 13.35 -4.48
C LEU A 389 -11.17 14.56 -3.85
N VAL A 390 -11.95 15.64 -3.67
CA VAL A 390 -11.47 16.95 -3.19
C VAL A 390 -10.64 16.79 -1.92
N GLU A 391 -9.39 17.26 -1.97
CA GLU A 391 -8.45 17.24 -0.84
C GLU A 391 -8.93 18.21 0.26
N GLU A 392 -9.09 17.71 1.49
CA GLU A 392 -9.46 18.47 2.69
C GLU A 392 -8.46 18.17 3.83
N GLU A 393 -8.01 19.22 4.53
CA GLU A 393 -7.16 19.07 5.71
C GLU A 393 -7.95 18.97 7.02
N LEU A 394 -7.68 17.93 7.81
CA LEU A 394 -8.33 17.64 9.08
C LEU A 394 -7.55 18.24 10.26
N HIS A 395 -7.56 19.57 10.37
CA HIS A 395 -6.77 20.31 11.40
C HIS A 395 -7.06 19.92 12.86
N HIS A 396 -8.21 19.27 13.13
CA HIS A 396 -8.63 18.83 14.47
C HIS A 396 -7.93 17.55 14.95
N LEU A 397 -7.25 16.80 14.07
CA LEU A 397 -6.50 15.59 14.41
C LEU A 397 -5.03 15.91 14.66
N SER A 398 -4.39 15.27 15.64
CA SER A 398 -2.96 15.45 15.91
C SER A 398 -2.07 14.96 14.76
N GLY A 399 -2.45 13.86 14.10
CA GLY A 399 -1.67 13.18 13.08
C GLY A 399 -0.82 12.05 13.67
N TYR A 400 -0.56 11.00 12.88
CA TYR A 400 0.28 9.88 13.29
C TYR A 400 1.67 10.41 13.70
N ASP A 401 2.10 10.15 14.94
CA ASP A 401 3.38 10.64 15.49
C ASP A 401 3.56 12.18 15.34
N HIS A 402 2.45 12.93 15.35
CA HIS A 402 2.35 14.37 15.10
C HIS A 402 2.66 14.85 13.67
N ALA A 403 2.73 13.95 12.68
CA ALA A 403 2.86 14.34 11.28
C ALA A 403 1.62 15.09 10.75
N ARG A 404 1.85 16.21 10.07
CA ARG A 404 0.81 17.16 9.68
C ARG A 404 1.10 17.79 8.32
N PRO A 405 0.08 18.08 7.51
CA PRO A 405 -1.35 17.96 7.82
C PRO A 405 -1.87 16.52 7.70
N VAL A 406 -3.06 16.27 8.25
CA VAL A 406 -3.85 15.05 7.97
C VAL A 406 -4.81 15.40 6.84
N ARG A 407 -4.82 14.62 5.76
CA ARG A 407 -5.62 14.85 4.55
C ARG A 407 -6.68 13.76 4.36
N ILE A 408 -7.81 14.13 3.78
CA ILE A 408 -8.76 13.20 3.14
C ILE A 408 -9.04 13.70 1.72
N GLY A 409 -9.40 12.81 0.80
CA GLY A 409 -9.30 13.15 -0.62
C GLY A 409 -7.83 13.24 -1.06
N ASN A 410 -7.60 13.46 -2.36
CA ASN A 410 -6.25 13.49 -2.90
C ASN A 410 -6.17 14.43 -4.11
N GLY A 411 -5.35 15.48 -4.01
CA GLY A 411 -5.18 16.52 -5.01
C GLY A 411 -4.58 16.09 -6.35
N ALA A 412 -4.22 14.82 -6.55
CA ALA A 412 -3.85 14.33 -7.88
C ALA A 412 -5.07 13.91 -8.75
N TYR A 413 -6.30 13.93 -8.21
CA TYR A 413 -7.49 13.43 -8.94
C TYR A 413 -7.90 14.26 -10.18
N ASP A 414 -7.44 15.51 -10.25
CA ASP A 414 -7.66 16.45 -11.37
C ASP A 414 -6.39 16.72 -12.20
N GLN A 415 -5.27 16.08 -11.87
CA GLN A 415 -4.02 16.19 -12.63
C GLN A 415 -4.11 15.51 -14.01
N VAL A 416 -3.28 16.00 -14.93
CA VAL A 416 -3.00 15.33 -16.20
C VAL A 416 -1.67 14.59 -16.08
N GLN A 417 -1.72 13.27 -16.19
CA GLN A 417 -0.56 12.37 -16.21
C GLN A 417 -0.62 11.51 -17.48
N HIS A 418 0.48 11.45 -18.23
CA HIS A 418 0.50 10.80 -19.56
C HIS A 418 0.86 9.31 -19.50
N ASP A 419 1.25 8.79 -18.34
CA ASP A 419 1.60 7.39 -18.12
C ASP A 419 0.38 6.45 -18.15
N ILE A 420 -0.78 6.92 -17.67
CA ILE A 420 -2.05 6.19 -17.56
C ILE A 420 -2.38 5.42 -18.85
N TRP A 421 -2.24 6.04 -20.02
CA TRP A 421 -2.55 5.43 -21.31
C TRP A 421 -1.70 4.20 -21.59
N GLY A 422 -0.40 4.26 -21.25
CA GLY A 422 0.53 3.14 -21.38
C GLY A 422 0.23 2.04 -20.37
N SER A 423 -0.04 2.40 -19.12
CA SER A 423 -0.31 1.47 -18.02
C SER A 423 -1.54 0.59 -18.31
N ILE A 424 -2.62 1.20 -18.81
CA ILE A 424 -3.81 0.48 -19.28
C ILE A 424 -3.46 -0.47 -20.43
N LEU A 425 -2.84 0.06 -21.50
CA LEU A 425 -2.59 -0.68 -22.74
C LEU A 425 -1.61 -1.84 -22.55
N ASP A 426 -0.63 -1.74 -21.65
CA ASP A 426 0.28 -2.84 -21.31
C ASP A 426 -0.43 -3.96 -20.55
N SER A 427 -1.19 -3.61 -19.49
CA SER A 427 -1.97 -4.57 -18.70
C SER A 427 -2.99 -5.32 -19.56
N PHE A 428 -3.70 -4.61 -20.44
CA PHE A 428 -4.60 -5.21 -21.43
C PHE A 428 -3.88 -6.07 -22.46
N TYR A 429 -2.70 -5.68 -22.93
CA TYR A 429 -1.93 -6.49 -23.87
C TYR A 429 -1.45 -7.80 -23.24
N LEU A 430 -0.99 -7.76 -21.99
CA LEU A 430 -0.58 -8.95 -21.23
C LEU A 430 -1.76 -9.90 -21.02
N HIS A 431 -2.92 -9.38 -20.63
CA HIS A 431 -4.14 -10.18 -20.49
C HIS A 431 -4.63 -10.76 -21.83
N ALA A 432 -4.71 -9.95 -22.89
CA ALA A 432 -5.11 -10.43 -24.21
C ALA A 432 -4.12 -11.47 -24.77
N LYS A 433 -2.84 -11.42 -24.39
CA LYS A 433 -1.84 -12.44 -24.74
C LYS A 433 -2.15 -13.80 -24.11
N SER A 434 -2.78 -13.85 -22.93
CA SER A 434 -3.08 -15.10 -22.22
C SER A 434 -4.39 -15.76 -22.67
N ARG A 435 -5.45 -14.96 -22.87
CA ARG A 435 -6.79 -15.43 -23.29
C ARG A 435 -6.95 -15.57 -24.81
N GLU A 436 -5.93 -15.18 -25.58
CA GLU A 436 -5.93 -15.06 -27.06
C GLU A 436 -7.07 -14.19 -27.66
N GLN A 437 -7.70 -13.33 -26.83
CA GLN A 437 -8.87 -12.54 -27.21
C GLN A 437 -8.75 -11.08 -26.72
N VAL A 438 -9.42 -10.17 -27.42
CA VAL A 438 -9.60 -8.76 -27.02
C VAL A 438 -11.11 -8.50 -26.93
N PRO A 439 -11.67 -8.17 -25.75
CA PRO A 439 -13.10 -7.93 -25.62
C PRO A 439 -13.57 -6.77 -26.50
N GLU A 440 -14.59 -7.01 -27.33
CA GLU A 440 -15.11 -6.04 -28.30
C GLU A 440 -15.61 -4.75 -27.63
N THR A 441 -16.21 -4.86 -26.43
CA THR A 441 -16.67 -3.72 -25.62
C THR A 441 -15.54 -2.80 -25.15
N LEU A 442 -14.32 -3.34 -24.99
CA LEU A 442 -13.16 -2.60 -24.48
C LEU A 442 -12.33 -2.01 -25.61
N TRP A 443 -12.38 -2.56 -26.83
CA TRP A 443 -11.65 -2.06 -27.98
C TRP A 443 -11.84 -0.54 -28.25
N PRO A 444 -13.06 0.03 -28.18
CA PRO A 444 -13.27 1.48 -28.31
C PRO A 444 -12.63 2.32 -27.19
N VAL A 445 -12.43 1.75 -25.99
CA VAL A 445 -11.76 2.41 -24.85
C VAL A 445 -10.25 2.38 -25.05
N LEU A 446 -9.69 1.23 -25.42
CA LEU A 446 -8.26 1.05 -25.69
C LEU A 446 -7.80 1.94 -26.84
N LYS A 447 -8.52 1.91 -27.97
CA LYS A 447 -8.29 2.80 -29.12
C LYS A 447 -8.27 4.27 -28.71
N LYS A 448 -9.19 4.67 -27.81
CA LYS A 448 -9.25 6.05 -27.33
C LYS A 448 -8.02 6.45 -26.50
N GLN A 449 -7.45 5.55 -25.69
CA GLN A 449 -6.21 5.86 -24.95
C GLN A 449 -5.03 6.05 -25.89
N VAL A 450 -4.94 5.24 -26.97
CA VAL A 450 -3.92 5.42 -28.00
C VAL A 450 -4.10 6.76 -28.74
N GLU A 451 -5.33 7.16 -29.04
CA GLU A 451 -5.64 8.45 -29.66
C GLU A 451 -5.29 9.65 -28.75
N GLU A 452 -5.53 9.58 -27.44
CA GLU A 452 -5.08 10.63 -26.51
C GLU A 452 -3.55 10.67 -26.37
N ALA A 453 -2.87 9.52 -26.32
CA ALA A 453 -1.41 9.46 -26.33
C ALA A 453 -0.81 10.10 -27.61
N ILE A 454 -1.37 9.82 -28.79
CA ILE A 454 -0.96 10.46 -30.07
C ILE A 454 -1.10 12.00 -30.00
N LYS A 455 -2.19 12.47 -29.38
CA LYS A 455 -2.52 13.89 -29.28
C LYS A 455 -1.60 14.64 -28.30
N HIS A 456 -1.27 14.03 -27.17
CA HIS A 456 -0.64 14.71 -26.04
C HIS A 456 0.83 14.34 -25.77
N TRP A 457 1.42 13.33 -26.41
CA TRP A 457 2.78 12.90 -26.06
C TRP A 457 3.86 14.00 -26.18
N ARG A 458 3.63 15.04 -27.00
CA ARG A 458 4.55 16.19 -27.13
C ARG A 458 4.36 17.28 -26.06
N GLU A 459 3.38 17.16 -25.17
CA GLU A 459 3.09 18.12 -24.11
C GLU A 459 3.77 17.70 -22.79
N PRO A 460 4.15 18.64 -21.90
CA PRO A 460 4.65 18.30 -20.56
C PRO A 460 3.51 17.81 -19.64
N ASP A 461 3.85 17.03 -18.62
CA ASP A 461 2.89 16.47 -17.66
C ASP A 461 3.44 16.41 -16.22
N ARG A 462 2.67 15.76 -15.32
CA ARG A 462 2.96 15.64 -13.89
C ARG A 462 3.81 14.43 -13.51
N GLY A 463 4.11 13.53 -14.46
CA GLY A 463 4.93 12.35 -14.22
C GLY A 463 4.23 11.29 -13.35
N ILE A 464 4.88 10.14 -13.22
CA ILE A 464 4.41 9.01 -12.39
C ILE A 464 4.38 9.32 -10.88
N TRP A 465 5.18 10.29 -10.44
CA TRP A 465 5.28 10.74 -9.04
C TRP A 465 4.38 11.94 -8.70
N GLU A 466 3.48 12.33 -9.61
CA GLU A 466 2.39 13.28 -9.36
C GLU A 466 2.84 14.67 -8.87
N VAL A 467 4.05 15.10 -9.27
CA VAL A 467 4.77 16.23 -8.68
C VAL A 467 3.96 17.52 -8.71
N ARG A 468 4.02 18.30 -7.62
CA ARG A 468 3.22 19.53 -7.43
C ARG A 468 3.83 20.80 -8.05
N GLY A 469 5.08 20.75 -8.56
CA GLY A 469 5.83 21.87 -9.18
C GLY A 469 5.25 22.40 -10.53
N GLU A 470 6.08 22.60 -11.55
CA GLU A 470 5.60 22.89 -12.93
C GLU A 470 5.68 21.66 -13.85
N PRO A 471 4.73 21.42 -14.78
CA PRO A 471 4.76 20.26 -15.67
C PRO A 471 6.04 20.17 -16.50
N GLN A 472 6.60 18.96 -16.65
CA GLN A 472 7.87 18.73 -17.36
C GLN A 472 7.72 17.67 -18.47
N HIS A 473 8.72 17.59 -19.36
CA HIS A 473 8.88 16.45 -20.27
C HIS A 473 9.55 15.27 -19.54
N PHE A 474 8.80 14.59 -18.68
CA PHE A 474 9.29 13.41 -17.94
C PHE A 474 9.53 12.24 -18.89
N THR A 475 10.75 11.69 -18.88
CA THR A 475 11.17 10.63 -19.80
C THR A 475 10.33 9.36 -19.60
N SER A 476 9.98 9.01 -18.35
CA SER A 476 9.10 7.88 -18.04
C SER A 476 7.69 8.06 -18.61
N SER A 477 7.09 9.26 -18.53
CA SER A 477 5.81 9.56 -19.19
C SER A 477 5.89 9.40 -20.71
N LYS A 478 7.00 9.80 -21.35
CA LYS A 478 7.20 9.58 -22.80
C LYS A 478 7.34 8.10 -23.14
N VAL A 479 8.09 7.33 -22.34
CA VAL A 479 8.18 5.86 -22.47
C VAL A 479 6.80 5.23 -22.35
N MET A 480 5.94 5.69 -21.45
CA MET A 480 4.58 5.15 -21.31
C MET A 480 3.64 5.56 -22.46
N CYS A 481 3.81 6.75 -23.05
CA CYS A 481 3.19 7.07 -24.34
C CYS A 481 3.67 6.12 -25.46
N TRP A 482 4.96 5.79 -25.52
CA TRP A 482 5.46 4.77 -26.46
C TRP A 482 4.82 3.40 -26.20
N VAL A 483 4.68 2.98 -24.93
CA VAL A 483 4.00 1.73 -24.55
C VAL A 483 2.56 1.73 -25.05
N ALA A 484 1.81 2.82 -24.86
CA ALA A 484 0.43 2.94 -25.36
C ALA A 484 0.34 2.66 -26.88
N LEU A 485 1.26 3.25 -27.66
CA LEU A 485 1.31 3.11 -29.11
C LEU A 485 1.77 1.71 -29.57
N ASP A 486 2.83 1.15 -28.99
CA ASP A 486 3.35 -0.18 -29.33
C ASP A 486 2.36 -1.30 -28.97
N ARG A 487 1.81 -1.26 -27.76
CA ARG A 487 0.80 -2.23 -27.30
C ARG A 487 -0.50 -2.06 -28.05
N GLY A 488 -0.92 -0.81 -28.31
CA GLY A 488 -2.04 -0.48 -29.18
C GLY A 488 -1.90 -1.10 -30.56
N ALA A 489 -0.74 -0.97 -31.20
CA ALA A 489 -0.49 -1.54 -32.52
C ALA A 489 -0.52 -3.08 -32.53
N LYS A 490 0.01 -3.73 -31.48
CA LYS A 490 -0.04 -5.18 -31.31
C LYS A 490 -1.46 -5.69 -31.07
N LEU A 491 -2.32 -4.92 -30.39
CA LEU A 491 -3.74 -5.22 -30.21
C LEU A 491 -4.54 -4.97 -31.50
N ALA A 492 -4.24 -3.90 -32.25
CA ALA A 492 -4.86 -3.60 -33.54
C ALA A 492 -4.63 -4.73 -34.55
N ASP A 493 -3.40 -5.25 -34.68
CA ASP A 493 -3.11 -6.39 -35.56
C ASP A 493 -3.93 -7.63 -35.20
N ARG A 494 -4.13 -7.90 -33.89
CA ARG A 494 -4.94 -9.01 -33.38
C ARG A 494 -6.43 -8.84 -33.70
N GLN A 495 -6.95 -7.62 -33.68
CA GLN A 495 -8.31 -7.29 -34.12
C GLN A 495 -8.45 -7.18 -35.66
N GLY A 496 -7.37 -7.39 -36.43
CA GLY A 496 -7.38 -7.25 -37.89
C GLY A 496 -7.33 -5.80 -38.41
N GLU A 497 -7.18 -4.82 -37.51
CA GLU A 497 -7.16 -3.37 -37.76
C GLU A 497 -5.80 -2.90 -38.29
N LYS A 498 -5.33 -3.52 -39.37
CA LYS A 498 -3.96 -3.38 -39.92
C LYS A 498 -3.55 -1.94 -40.23
N SER A 499 -4.51 -1.09 -40.63
CA SER A 499 -4.25 0.33 -40.89
C SER A 499 -3.83 1.07 -39.62
N TYR A 500 -4.58 0.89 -38.53
CA TYR A 500 -4.23 1.42 -37.22
C TYR A 500 -2.91 0.83 -36.70
N ALA A 501 -2.71 -0.47 -36.86
CA ALA A 501 -1.46 -1.12 -36.46
C ALA A 501 -0.22 -0.54 -37.17
N GLN A 502 -0.32 -0.25 -38.47
CA GLN A 502 0.77 0.39 -39.22
C GLN A 502 0.98 1.86 -38.80
N GLN A 503 -0.10 2.63 -38.67
CA GLN A 503 -0.04 4.04 -38.25
C GLN A 503 0.57 4.18 -36.85
N TRP A 504 0.11 3.39 -35.89
CA TRP A 504 0.55 3.46 -34.50
C TRP A 504 2.00 2.97 -34.33
N ARG A 505 2.46 2.00 -35.12
CA ARG A 505 3.90 1.66 -35.19
C ARG A 505 4.77 2.82 -35.65
N ALA A 506 4.36 3.54 -36.69
CA ALA A 506 5.13 4.67 -37.19
C ALA A 506 5.25 5.79 -36.14
N ILE A 507 4.18 6.06 -35.39
CA ILE A 507 4.20 7.03 -34.29
C ILE A 507 4.98 6.49 -33.07
N ALA A 508 4.93 5.19 -32.77
CA ALA A 508 5.77 4.59 -31.75
C ALA A 508 7.26 4.79 -32.06
N GLU A 509 7.70 4.56 -33.30
CA GLU A 509 9.08 4.83 -33.69
C GLU A 509 9.42 6.33 -33.67
N GLU A 510 8.48 7.24 -33.96
CA GLU A 510 8.69 8.69 -33.75
C GLU A 510 8.96 9.02 -32.28
N ILE A 511 8.08 8.59 -31.37
CA ILE A 511 8.21 8.79 -29.92
C ILE A 511 9.52 8.17 -29.39
N LYS A 512 9.86 6.97 -29.87
CA LYS A 512 11.10 6.28 -29.50
C LYS A 512 12.34 7.08 -29.90
N ASN A 513 12.38 7.60 -31.12
CA ASN A 513 13.51 8.41 -31.58
C ASN A 513 13.63 9.72 -30.78
N ASP A 514 12.51 10.37 -30.44
CA ASP A 514 12.49 11.56 -29.58
C ASP A 514 13.06 11.27 -28.18
N ILE A 515 12.61 10.19 -27.52
CA ILE A 515 13.11 9.75 -26.21
C ILE A 515 14.62 9.46 -26.27
N LEU A 516 15.09 8.75 -27.29
CA LEU A 516 16.51 8.41 -27.44
C LEU A 516 17.39 9.62 -27.79
N GLN A 517 16.80 10.72 -28.27
CA GLN A 517 17.49 11.96 -28.58
C GLN A 517 17.51 12.94 -27.39
N HIS A 518 16.45 12.98 -26.57
CA HIS A 518 16.24 14.02 -25.57
C HIS A 518 16.20 13.54 -24.11
N GLY A 519 15.87 12.28 -23.87
CA GLY A 519 15.75 11.67 -22.53
C GLY A 519 16.96 10.84 -22.09
N VAL A 520 18.10 10.99 -22.77
CA VAL A 520 19.35 10.26 -22.50
C VAL A 520 20.51 11.25 -22.37
N ASP A 521 21.33 11.10 -21.34
CA ASP A 521 22.50 11.96 -21.09
C ASP A 521 23.75 11.56 -21.91
N SER A 522 24.85 12.31 -21.72
CA SER A 522 26.14 12.03 -22.36
C SER A 522 26.82 10.72 -21.93
N ARG A 523 26.40 10.09 -20.83
CA ARG A 523 26.84 8.76 -20.37
C ARG A 523 26.03 7.62 -21.02
N GLY A 524 24.97 7.96 -21.75
CA GLY A 524 24.00 7.00 -22.26
C GLY A 524 23.00 6.53 -21.19
N VAL A 525 22.79 7.30 -20.13
CA VAL A 525 21.82 6.99 -19.05
C VAL A 525 20.51 7.71 -19.33
N PHE A 526 19.37 7.03 -19.15
CA PHE A 526 18.05 7.68 -19.18
C PHE A 526 17.87 8.56 -17.94
N THR A 527 17.46 9.81 -18.14
CA THR A 527 17.31 10.80 -17.08
C THR A 527 15.85 11.15 -16.81
N GLN A 528 15.57 11.76 -15.66
CA GLN A 528 14.22 12.04 -15.17
C GLN A 528 13.37 12.81 -16.19
N ARG A 529 13.92 13.90 -16.75
CA ARG A 529 13.26 14.81 -17.68
C ARG A 529 14.23 15.26 -18.78
N TYR A 530 13.68 15.63 -19.93
CA TYR A 530 14.48 16.07 -21.07
C TYR A 530 15.38 17.26 -20.73
N GLY A 531 16.65 17.18 -21.14
CA GLY A 531 17.66 18.22 -20.87
C GLY A 531 18.24 18.25 -19.45
N SER A 532 17.86 17.31 -18.59
CA SER A 532 18.41 17.11 -17.23
C SER A 532 19.35 15.92 -17.18
N ASP A 533 20.31 15.92 -16.26
CA ASP A 533 21.19 14.79 -15.92
C ASP A 533 20.72 13.98 -14.68
N ALA A 534 19.86 14.58 -13.86
CA ALA A 534 19.19 13.95 -12.71
C ALA A 534 18.58 12.56 -13.03
N LEU A 535 18.78 11.61 -12.11
CA LEU A 535 18.27 10.23 -12.19
C LEU A 535 16.88 10.11 -11.56
N ASP A 536 16.09 9.15 -12.04
CA ASP A 536 14.79 8.79 -11.47
C ASP A 536 14.54 7.28 -11.58
N ALA A 537 14.06 6.66 -10.50
CA ALA A 537 13.87 5.22 -10.41
C ALA A 537 12.78 4.69 -11.36
N SER A 538 11.87 5.53 -11.84
CA SER A 538 10.89 5.14 -12.85
C SER A 538 11.52 4.74 -14.18
N LEU A 539 12.77 5.12 -14.47
CA LEU A 539 13.49 4.66 -15.66
C LEU A 539 13.92 3.19 -15.57
N LEU A 540 13.82 2.54 -14.42
CA LEU A 540 13.91 1.06 -14.32
C LEU A 540 12.79 0.38 -15.12
N LEU A 541 11.65 1.05 -15.35
CA LEU A 541 10.57 0.55 -16.19
C LEU A 541 10.96 0.41 -17.67
N VAL A 542 12.04 1.06 -18.14
CA VAL A 542 12.51 0.97 -19.54
C VAL A 542 12.78 -0.49 -19.95
N VAL A 543 13.45 -1.27 -19.10
CA VAL A 543 13.74 -2.69 -19.40
C VAL A 543 12.53 -3.59 -19.16
N LEU A 544 11.71 -3.28 -18.15
CA LEU A 544 10.54 -4.06 -17.76
C LEU A 544 9.41 -3.94 -18.79
N THR A 545 9.21 -2.75 -19.37
CA THR A 545 8.25 -2.48 -20.46
C THR A 545 8.76 -2.84 -21.86
N ARG A 546 10.01 -3.30 -21.99
CA ARG A 546 10.65 -3.69 -23.26
C ARG A 546 10.78 -2.54 -24.27
N PHE A 547 11.00 -1.30 -23.80
CA PHE A 547 11.28 -0.14 -24.67
C PHE A 547 12.57 -0.36 -25.50
N LEU A 548 13.58 -0.93 -24.85
CA LEU A 548 14.83 -1.41 -25.44
C LEU A 548 15.17 -2.82 -24.96
N PRO A 549 16.01 -3.57 -25.70
CA PRO A 549 16.57 -4.86 -25.27
C PRO A 549 17.38 -4.74 -23.95
N PRO A 550 17.43 -5.77 -23.10
CA PRO A 550 18.21 -5.72 -21.84
C PRO A 550 19.73 -5.63 -22.02
N ASP A 551 20.25 -5.97 -23.21
CA ASP A 551 21.66 -5.86 -23.58
C ASP A 551 22.01 -4.51 -24.23
N ASP A 552 21.03 -3.62 -24.48
CA ASP A 552 21.30 -2.27 -24.97
C ASP A 552 22.16 -1.51 -23.94
N PRO A 553 23.29 -0.90 -24.35
CA PRO A 553 24.18 -0.19 -23.44
C PRO A 553 23.46 0.88 -22.59
N ARG A 554 22.44 1.55 -23.13
CA ARG A 554 21.69 2.58 -22.40
C ARG A 554 20.87 2.00 -21.27
N VAL A 555 20.27 0.83 -21.50
CA VAL A 555 19.53 0.09 -20.48
C VAL A 555 20.46 -0.34 -19.36
N ARG A 556 21.58 -0.99 -19.70
CA ARG A 556 22.57 -1.42 -18.70
C ARG A 556 23.12 -0.24 -17.90
N ASN A 557 23.54 0.83 -18.57
CA ASN A 557 24.08 2.03 -17.93
C ASN A 557 23.06 2.65 -16.97
N THR A 558 21.78 2.71 -17.35
CA THR A 558 20.72 3.26 -16.51
C THR A 558 20.46 2.42 -15.27
N VAL A 559 20.36 1.09 -15.40
CA VAL A 559 20.15 0.20 -14.24
C VAL A 559 21.33 0.25 -13.28
N VAL A 560 22.57 0.30 -13.79
CA VAL A 560 23.78 0.42 -12.97
C VAL A 560 23.87 1.79 -12.31
N ALA A 561 23.63 2.89 -13.04
CA ALA A 561 23.63 4.25 -12.47
C ALA A 561 22.58 4.40 -11.36
N ILE A 562 21.35 3.88 -11.54
CA ILE A 562 20.34 3.92 -10.48
C ILE A 562 20.76 3.08 -9.27
N ALA A 563 21.37 1.90 -9.48
CA ALA A 563 21.85 1.05 -8.39
C ALA A 563 23.00 1.67 -7.58
N ASP A 564 23.90 2.38 -8.25
CA ASP A 564 25.16 2.85 -7.67
C ASP A 564 25.10 4.33 -7.24
N GLU A 565 24.25 5.15 -7.88
CA GLU A 565 24.16 6.61 -7.68
C GLU A 565 22.81 7.09 -7.09
N LEU A 566 21.70 6.35 -7.26
CA LEU A 566 20.36 6.71 -6.75
C LEU A 566 19.92 5.82 -5.55
N THR A 567 20.88 5.41 -4.71
CA THR A 567 20.57 4.69 -3.48
C THR A 567 21.05 5.41 -2.22
N GLN A 568 20.32 5.20 -1.11
CA GLN A 568 20.71 5.57 0.24
C GLN A 568 20.75 4.29 1.09
N GLU A 569 21.88 4.02 1.73
CA GLU A 569 22.17 2.75 2.41
C GLU A 569 21.88 1.50 1.54
N GLY A 570 21.80 1.60 0.20
CA GLY A 570 21.44 0.51 -0.71
C GLY A 570 19.92 0.25 -0.87
N LEU A 571 19.05 1.17 -0.44
CA LEU A 571 17.66 1.27 -0.88
C LEU A 571 17.52 2.41 -1.90
N VAL A 572 16.63 2.27 -2.88
CA VAL A 572 16.48 3.18 -4.03
C VAL A 572 15.52 4.33 -3.69
N LEU A 573 15.94 5.57 -3.99
CA LEU A 573 15.09 6.78 -3.89
C LEU A 573 14.22 6.93 -5.14
N ARG A 574 13.07 7.63 -5.09
CA ARG A 574 12.32 8.00 -6.31
C ARG A 574 13.19 8.84 -7.25
N TYR A 575 13.78 9.89 -6.69
CA TYR A 575 14.71 10.86 -7.28
C TYR A 575 15.46 11.56 -6.14
N ARG A 576 16.35 12.51 -6.44
CA ARG A 576 16.99 13.37 -5.43
C ARG A 576 16.17 14.65 -5.25
N VAL A 577 15.69 14.90 -4.03
CA VAL A 577 14.88 16.09 -3.70
C VAL A 577 15.64 17.40 -3.90
N GLU A 578 16.98 17.38 -3.90
CA GLU A 578 17.81 18.56 -4.21
C GLU A 578 17.90 18.85 -5.73
N GLU A 579 17.54 17.89 -6.58
CA GLU A 579 17.67 17.96 -8.05
C GLU A 579 16.29 18.07 -8.76
N THR A 580 15.21 17.78 -8.04
CA THR A 580 13.82 17.75 -8.55
C THR A 580 12.95 18.79 -7.83
N ASP A 581 12.28 19.65 -8.59
CA ASP A 581 11.21 20.51 -8.07
C ASP A 581 9.91 19.70 -7.98
N ASP A 582 9.69 19.02 -6.85
CA ASP A 582 8.49 18.23 -6.57
C ASP A 582 7.32 19.09 -6.03
N GLY A 583 7.57 20.38 -5.74
CA GLY A 583 6.61 21.30 -5.13
C GLY A 583 6.38 21.10 -3.62
N LEU A 584 7.26 20.38 -2.91
CA LEU A 584 7.15 20.06 -1.48
C LEU A 584 8.46 20.40 -0.74
N SER A 585 8.46 20.28 0.59
CA SER A 585 9.65 20.56 1.41
C SER A 585 10.09 19.37 2.27
N GLY A 586 11.38 19.35 2.61
CA GLY A 586 11.99 18.33 3.48
C GLY A 586 12.37 17.02 2.78
N GLU A 587 12.88 16.08 3.57
CA GLU A 587 13.33 14.75 3.12
C GLU A 587 12.13 13.82 2.81
N GLU A 588 12.40 12.80 1.98
CA GLU A 588 11.53 11.65 1.68
C GLU A 588 12.20 10.37 2.24
N GLY A 589 11.43 9.32 2.54
CA GLY A 589 12.01 8.00 2.75
C GLY A 589 12.47 7.35 1.45
N THR A 590 12.74 6.05 1.47
CA THR A 590 12.91 5.30 0.20
C THR A 590 11.61 4.57 -0.13
N PHE A 591 10.95 5.00 -1.21
CA PHE A 591 9.76 4.34 -1.73
C PHE A 591 10.12 2.90 -2.11
N THR A 592 9.53 1.94 -1.38
CA THR A 592 9.96 0.53 -1.38
C THR A 592 9.89 -0.11 -2.77
N ILE A 593 8.93 0.35 -3.59
CA ILE A 593 8.74 -0.10 -4.96
C ILE A 593 9.98 0.05 -5.83
N CYS A 594 10.70 1.17 -5.72
CA CYS A 594 11.87 1.48 -6.53
C CYS A 594 12.97 0.43 -6.34
N SER A 595 13.10 -0.08 -5.12
CA SER A 595 14.07 -1.14 -4.79
C SER A 595 13.64 -2.51 -5.36
N PHE A 596 12.34 -2.83 -5.37
CA PHE A 596 11.83 -4.05 -6.02
C PHE A 596 11.86 -3.98 -7.56
N TRP A 597 11.64 -2.80 -8.16
CA TRP A 597 11.91 -2.58 -9.58
C TRP A 597 13.39 -2.78 -9.90
N LEU A 598 14.31 -2.33 -9.03
CA LEU A 598 15.74 -2.54 -9.23
C LEU A 598 16.12 -4.03 -9.16
N VAL A 599 15.55 -4.81 -8.24
CA VAL A 599 15.70 -6.29 -8.25
C VAL A 599 15.29 -6.85 -9.61
N SER A 600 14.11 -6.49 -10.09
CA SER A 600 13.57 -6.98 -11.37
C SER A 600 14.48 -6.59 -12.54
N ALA A 601 14.91 -5.33 -12.62
CA ALA A 601 15.77 -4.82 -13.68
C ALA A 601 17.19 -5.42 -13.65
N LEU A 602 17.75 -5.68 -12.46
CA LEU A 602 19.02 -6.38 -12.29
C LEU A 602 18.95 -7.83 -12.80
N VAL A 603 17.84 -8.54 -12.61
CA VAL A 603 17.64 -9.87 -13.23
C VAL A 603 17.66 -9.76 -14.76
N GLU A 604 16.91 -8.80 -15.32
CA GLU A 604 16.79 -8.60 -16.77
C GLU A 604 18.14 -8.32 -17.45
N ILE A 605 19.02 -7.54 -16.83
CA ILE A 605 20.38 -7.30 -17.34
C ILE A 605 21.39 -8.41 -16.97
N GLY A 606 20.92 -9.55 -16.44
CA GLY A 606 21.75 -10.71 -16.10
C GLY A 606 22.55 -10.59 -14.79
N GLU A 607 22.34 -9.56 -13.99
CA GLU A 607 23.02 -9.33 -12.71
C GLU A 607 22.31 -10.02 -11.53
N VAL A 608 21.84 -11.26 -11.77
CA VAL A 608 21.02 -12.10 -10.85
C VAL A 608 21.59 -12.16 -9.43
N ARG A 609 22.92 -12.23 -9.27
CA ARG A 609 23.56 -12.24 -7.94
C ARG A 609 23.39 -10.94 -7.16
N ARG A 610 23.32 -9.77 -7.81
CA ARG A 610 23.00 -8.49 -7.16
C ARG A 610 21.51 -8.44 -6.85
N ALA A 611 20.68 -8.82 -7.82
CA ALA A 611 19.22 -8.88 -7.65
C ALA A 611 18.81 -9.74 -6.45
N LYS A 612 19.37 -10.95 -6.32
CA LYS A 612 19.12 -11.85 -5.19
C LYS A 612 19.44 -11.21 -3.83
N ARG A 613 20.64 -10.62 -3.67
CA ARG A 613 21.03 -9.98 -2.41
C ARG A 613 20.15 -8.78 -2.04
N LEU A 614 19.75 -7.98 -3.02
CA LEU A 614 18.81 -6.88 -2.79
C LEU A 614 17.43 -7.43 -2.42
N CYS A 615 16.95 -8.49 -3.08
CA CYS A 615 15.69 -9.15 -2.76
C CYS A 615 15.69 -9.75 -1.34
N GLU A 616 16.73 -10.50 -0.96
CA GLU A 616 16.94 -11.04 0.40
C GLU A 616 16.86 -9.94 1.46
N ARG A 617 17.49 -8.79 1.20
CA ARG A 617 17.45 -7.65 2.09
C ARG A 617 16.06 -7.01 2.15
N LEU A 618 15.39 -6.80 1.03
CA LEU A 618 14.03 -6.26 1.02
C LEU A 618 13.06 -7.17 1.78
N LEU A 619 13.17 -8.48 1.58
CA LEU A 619 12.41 -9.49 2.33
C LEU A 619 12.70 -9.47 3.84
N SER A 620 13.87 -9.00 4.27
CA SER A 620 14.18 -8.82 5.70
C SER A 620 13.53 -7.58 6.35
N TYR A 621 13.06 -6.62 5.56
CA TYR A 621 12.27 -5.46 6.03
C TYR A 621 10.75 -5.72 6.06
N ALA A 622 10.33 -6.94 5.70
CA ALA A 622 8.95 -7.38 5.88
C ALA A 622 8.51 -7.18 7.33
N SER A 623 7.27 -6.74 7.55
CA SER A 623 6.75 -6.65 8.91
C SER A 623 6.66 -8.02 9.58
N PRO A 624 6.45 -8.10 10.92
CA PRO A 624 6.23 -9.38 11.62
C PRO A 624 5.06 -10.23 11.08
N LEU A 625 4.22 -9.65 10.21
CA LEU A 625 3.09 -10.31 9.54
C LEU A 625 3.27 -10.43 8.02
N HIS A 626 4.50 -10.19 7.52
CA HIS A 626 4.91 -10.13 6.12
C HIS A 626 4.18 -9.06 5.29
N LEU A 627 3.87 -7.91 5.90
CA LEU A 627 3.27 -6.74 5.24
C LEU A 627 4.30 -5.64 4.99
N TYR A 628 4.00 -4.77 4.03
CA TYR A 628 4.80 -3.60 3.67
C TYR A 628 3.95 -2.34 3.59
N ALA A 629 4.49 -1.25 4.11
CA ALA A 629 4.05 0.09 3.80
C ALA A 629 4.58 0.54 2.42
N GLU A 630 4.32 1.79 2.12
CA GLU A 630 4.81 2.53 0.98
C GLU A 630 6.35 2.64 0.99
N GLU A 631 6.92 3.09 2.10
CA GLU A 631 8.34 3.44 2.21
C GLU A 631 9.06 2.68 3.33
N ILE A 632 10.38 2.64 3.22
CA ILE A 632 11.29 2.20 4.28
C ILE A 632 12.29 3.32 4.55
N GLU A 633 12.50 3.65 5.81
CA GLU A 633 13.56 4.54 6.26
C GLU A 633 14.93 3.82 6.16
N PRO A 634 15.90 4.28 5.35
CA PRO A 634 17.07 3.47 5.02
C PRO A 634 18.00 3.11 6.18
N ARG A 635 18.02 3.94 7.25
CA ARG A 635 18.94 3.78 8.38
C ARG A 635 18.42 2.81 9.43
N THR A 636 17.14 2.89 9.78
CA THR A 636 16.52 2.05 10.82
C THR A 636 15.71 0.88 10.27
N GLY A 637 15.32 0.90 9.00
CA GLY A 637 14.36 -0.05 8.43
C GLY A 637 12.91 0.17 8.89
N ARG A 638 12.60 1.33 9.51
CA ARG A 638 11.23 1.71 9.89
C ARG A 638 10.38 1.84 8.63
N GLN A 639 9.24 1.15 8.58
CA GLN A 639 8.25 1.37 7.53
C GLN A 639 7.52 2.70 7.73
N LEU A 640 7.32 3.43 6.63
CA LEU A 640 6.77 4.78 6.53
C LEU A 640 5.74 4.86 5.38
N GLY A 641 4.97 5.94 5.31
CA GLY A 641 3.86 6.11 4.37
C GLY A 641 2.69 5.14 4.61
N ASN A 642 1.79 5.02 3.62
CA ASN A 642 0.52 4.30 3.77
C ASN A 642 0.68 2.76 3.87
N PHE A 643 -0.30 2.08 4.51
CA PHE A 643 -0.16 0.68 4.90
C PHE A 643 -1.47 -0.15 4.88
N PRO A 644 -1.43 -1.43 4.46
CA PRO A 644 -0.40 -2.00 3.59
C PRO A 644 -0.50 -1.38 2.19
N GLN A 645 0.63 -1.19 1.51
CA GLN A 645 0.67 -0.58 0.18
C GLN A 645 0.54 -1.63 -0.93
N ALA A 646 -0.48 -1.50 -1.79
CA ALA A 646 -0.69 -2.40 -2.92
C ALA A 646 0.52 -2.41 -3.87
N PHE A 647 1.02 -1.22 -4.22
CA PHE A 647 2.07 -1.07 -5.23
C PHE A 647 3.41 -1.72 -4.79
N THR A 648 3.75 -1.63 -3.49
CA THR A 648 4.89 -2.35 -2.89
C THR A 648 4.69 -3.87 -2.92
N HIS A 649 3.53 -4.36 -2.48
CA HIS A 649 3.22 -5.79 -2.44
C HIS A 649 3.22 -6.44 -3.83
N LEU A 650 2.79 -5.71 -4.85
CA LEU A 650 2.94 -6.11 -6.23
C LEU A 650 4.41 -6.24 -6.63
N ALA A 651 5.20 -5.19 -6.45
CA ALA A 651 6.55 -5.16 -6.98
C ALA A 651 7.42 -6.25 -6.31
N LEU A 652 7.13 -6.56 -5.04
CA LEU A 652 7.63 -7.76 -4.37
C LEU A 652 7.32 -9.04 -5.14
N ILE A 653 6.06 -9.28 -5.52
CA ILE A 653 5.66 -10.50 -6.28
C ILE A 653 6.50 -10.63 -7.56
N ASN A 654 6.59 -9.54 -8.33
CA ASN A 654 7.30 -9.53 -9.61
C ASN A 654 8.81 -9.77 -9.41
N ALA A 655 9.43 -9.06 -8.48
CA ALA A 655 10.85 -9.19 -8.15
C ALA A 655 11.20 -10.59 -7.63
N VAL A 656 10.39 -11.15 -6.73
CA VAL A 656 10.58 -12.49 -6.18
C VAL A 656 10.42 -13.55 -7.26
N VAL A 657 9.41 -13.45 -8.14
CA VAL A 657 9.23 -14.39 -9.26
C VAL A 657 10.36 -14.27 -10.29
N HIS A 658 10.85 -13.07 -10.58
CA HIS A 658 12.00 -12.86 -11.47
C HIS A 658 13.27 -13.55 -10.92
N VAL A 659 13.57 -13.38 -9.63
CA VAL A 659 14.72 -14.06 -9.00
C VAL A 659 14.55 -15.57 -9.02
N ILE A 660 13.39 -16.10 -8.57
CA ILE A 660 13.14 -17.55 -8.52
C ILE A 660 13.33 -18.20 -9.91
N ARG A 661 12.75 -17.62 -10.97
CA ARG A 661 12.90 -18.12 -12.34
C ARG A 661 14.36 -18.12 -12.80
N ALA A 662 15.10 -17.05 -12.50
CA ALA A 662 16.52 -16.96 -12.86
C ALA A 662 17.40 -17.97 -12.10
N GLU A 663 17.01 -18.38 -10.89
CA GLU A 663 17.65 -19.47 -10.16
C GLU A 663 17.29 -20.84 -10.75
N GLU A 664 16.01 -21.09 -11.04
CA GLU A 664 15.53 -22.32 -11.69
C GLU A 664 16.17 -22.53 -13.08
N GLU A 665 16.35 -21.48 -13.87
CA GLU A 665 17.04 -21.53 -15.17
C GLU A 665 18.54 -21.85 -15.02
N ALA A 666 19.19 -21.28 -14.00
CA ALA A 666 20.60 -21.57 -13.70
C ALA A 666 20.79 -23.03 -13.25
N ASP A 667 19.96 -23.53 -12.34
CA ASP A 667 20.01 -24.92 -11.88
C ASP A 667 19.59 -25.91 -12.98
N GLY A 668 18.61 -25.56 -13.81
CA GLY A 668 18.17 -26.35 -14.95
C GLY A 668 19.25 -26.53 -16.03
N SER A 669 20.14 -25.55 -16.19
CA SER A 669 21.34 -25.68 -17.05
C SER A 669 22.34 -26.73 -16.54
N GLY A 670 22.23 -27.12 -15.26
CA GLY A 670 23.01 -28.16 -14.60
C GLY A 670 22.39 -29.56 -14.65
N MET A 671 21.32 -29.79 -15.42
CA MET A 671 20.71 -31.12 -15.59
C MET A 671 21.74 -32.18 -16.01
N PHE A 672 22.08 -33.05 -15.06
CA PHE A 672 22.91 -34.23 -15.30
C PHE A 672 22.25 -35.11 -16.37
N GLN A 673 22.76 -35.09 -17.60
CA GLN A 673 22.48 -36.15 -18.57
C GLN A 673 23.16 -37.42 -18.06
N PRO A 674 22.41 -38.49 -17.71
CA PRO A 674 23.02 -39.78 -17.46
C PRO A 674 23.67 -40.24 -18.77
N ALA A 675 24.85 -40.86 -18.69
CA ALA A 675 25.59 -41.34 -19.87
C ALA A 675 24.85 -42.42 -20.72
N ASN A 676 23.63 -42.79 -20.31
CA ASN A 676 22.76 -43.79 -20.92
C ASN A 676 21.42 -43.19 -21.41
N ALA A 677 21.28 -41.85 -21.52
CA ALA A 677 20.12 -41.25 -22.16
C ALA A 677 20.06 -41.64 -23.65
N PRO A 678 18.96 -42.22 -24.15
CA PRO A 678 18.85 -42.59 -25.56
C PRO A 678 18.81 -41.33 -26.44
N MET A 679 19.53 -41.36 -27.57
CA MET A 679 19.55 -40.30 -28.60
C MET A 679 18.21 -40.16 -29.33
#